data_AF-A0A8T4E5M8-F1
#
_entry.id   AF-A0A8T4E5M8-F1
#
_cell.length_a   1.000
_cell.length_b   1.000
_cell.length_c   1.000
_cell.angle_alpha   90.00
_cell.angle_beta   90.00
_cell.angle_gamma   90.00
#
_symmetry.space_group_name_H-M   'P 1'
#
loop_
_entity.id
_entity.type
_entity.pdbx_description
1 polymer ?
#
loop_
_entity_poly.entity_id
_entity_poly.type
_entity_poly.pdbx_seq_one_letter_code
_entity_poly.pdbx_strand_id
1 'polypeptide(L)'
;MANVLPGSKKASSPKPEDDALIYTSLLFELNLKAQDAVRDFALHDIDDKEGLETKRITMHDAFTELYENVAAFSEQVMIEDFDMNYLKGRIAQTEGEAKEQLEKAVDELVEQSKKNLADLWMARVLAWLHQAAAASGPFVESEHEDKQRNASKYLARVYTMLEKPFSAIPQKADGTQKLRRVALGLQAYNLLKQSHEETDDELTSILGKNKSAEAEFYDEFLNELIGQESTFRQAFNPFDELIWRDILSSFIFEQATDLYNEAIPLFKKKKDLKEKLTTITSWKSNTAGLSEVYLAMTYTDIADSQMRAGNLEDASKLYAVASDAFGRAEKCFRETLALQPNAEQSRLDKEHKKAQSLFCSAEASVNILTELIRMNNKTESKTTLKEIFKNLEKAEKLAQTRELVGAIKEDLKTFSFVEDLLKKKGDDISGIIDQIEFAKDLRKTGLIQDISKALDEATIKMSKKPAESLDSIREALNTLGILLSLDVEDEEVGKLRNKTLALLNNVKYMIQFQLSSQLQHGVKFISSRILENLHAEEAASYYKIVGEKETADELMDLGKLALATAFASEAQVYSRQSDQWAFRAQIERLNAFEVLQDELAQLEADDPIDDVLETHDNTINKIKQTVASFEAAANELDSVKGKQIRTKNNVELQVKQLQGVVMKFRGDLSRMEAAKNDFMAELMFMKGERSKAKIHYSDANDQLREAVGNYTVAAQVFQSVGDAQSAQNVDGKAKTTDLLARSVWDNRQRIERDQSPSPKGESELAALYLGTSGQ
;
A
#
# COMPACT_ATOMS: atom_id res chain seq x y z
N MET A 1 -7.33 15.78 -54.54
CA MET A 1 -7.68 14.47 -53.97
C MET A 1 -7.59 14.62 -52.47
N ALA A 2 -8.71 14.42 -51.78
CA ALA A 2 -8.95 14.92 -50.44
C ALA A 2 -8.28 14.08 -49.34
N ASN A 3 -7.82 14.80 -48.30
CA ASN A 3 -7.39 14.31 -47.00
C ASN A 3 -8.45 13.41 -46.37
N VAL A 4 -8.06 12.22 -45.91
CA VAL A 4 -8.77 11.47 -44.88
C VAL A 4 -7.72 10.95 -43.90
N LEU A 5 -7.75 11.49 -42.68
CA LEU A 5 -7.00 11.00 -41.53
C LEU A 5 -7.51 9.59 -41.14
N PRO A 6 -6.66 8.67 -40.66
CA PRO A 6 -7.11 7.39 -40.15
C PRO A 6 -7.89 7.60 -38.86
N GLY A 7 -9.17 7.22 -38.89
CA GLY A 7 -10.09 7.32 -37.76
C GLY A 7 -9.60 6.56 -36.53
N SER A 8 -9.78 7.17 -35.36
CA SER A 8 -9.63 6.53 -34.07
C SER A 8 -10.52 5.29 -34.01
N LYS A 9 -9.91 4.10 -33.96
CA LYS A 9 -10.62 2.92 -33.49
C LYS A 9 -10.92 3.17 -32.02
N LYS A 10 -12.16 3.55 -31.71
CA LYS A 10 -12.74 3.43 -30.36
C LYS A 10 -12.36 2.04 -29.84
N ALA A 11 -11.67 2.00 -28.70
CA ALA A 11 -11.42 0.77 -27.99
C ALA A 11 -12.78 0.08 -27.77
N SER A 12 -12.91 -1.15 -28.26
CA SER A 12 -14.07 -1.98 -27.96
C SER A 12 -14.16 -2.10 -26.44
N SER A 13 -15.24 -1.55 -25.86
CA SER A 13 -15.58 -1.78 -24.48
C SER A 13 -15.59 -3.29 -24.20
N PRO A 14 -15.04 -3.74 -23.07
CA PRO A 14 -15.18 -5.13 -22.65
C PRO A 14 -16.68 -5.44 -22.57
N LYS A 15 -17.09 -6.60 -23.09
CA LYS A 15 -18.44 -7.11 -22.87
C LYS A 15 -18.70 -7.19 -21.34
N PRO A 16 -19.91 -6.86 -20.87
CA PRO A 16 -20.24 -7.00 -19.46
C PRO A 16 -20.38 -8.49 -19.14
N GLU A 17 -19.36 -9.09 -18.56
CA GLU A 17 -19.55 -10.24 -17.68
C GLU A 17 -20.06 -9.72 -16.32
N ASP A 18 -21.02 -10.44 -15.76
CA ASP A 18 -22.00 -10.01 -14.74
C ASP A 18 -21.44 -9.73 -13.32
N ASP A 19 -20.12 -9.79 -13.10
CA ASP A 19 -19.55 -9.63 -11.76
C ASP A 19 -19.08 -8.18 -11.53
N ALA A 20 -19.82 -7.45 -10.68
CA ALA A 20 -19.39 -6.13 -10.22
C ALA A 20 -18.06 -6.26 -9.48
N LEU A 21 -17.01 -5.59 -9.97
CA LEU A 21 -15.69 -5.58 -9.34
C LEU A 21 -15.79 -4.98 -7.92
N ILE A 22 -15.38 -5.77 -6.92
CA ILE A 22 -15.26 -5.33 -5.52
C ILE A 22 -13.80 -4.93 -5.29
N TYR A 23 -13.54 -3.64 -5.08
CA TYR A 23 -12.20 -3.09 -4.94
C TYR A 23 -11.50 -3.57 -3.67
N THR A 24 -12.23 -3.74 -2.56
CA THR A 24 -11.62 -4.29 -1.34
C THR A 24 -11.06 -5.69 -1.58
N SER A 25 -11.75 -6.54 -2.37
CA SER A 25 -11.24 -7.88 -2.73
C SER A 25 -10.00 -7.79 -3.61
N LEU A 26 -10.02 -6.93 -4.63
CA LEU A 26 -8.86 -6.70 -5.50
C LEU A 26 -7.65 -6.20 -4.69
N LEU A 27 -7.85 -5.20 -3.81
CA LEU A 27 -6.79 -4.66 -2.97
C LEU A 27 -6.26 -5.70 -1.98
N PHE A 28 -7.12 -6.57 -1.45
CA PHE A 28 -6.73 -7.68 -0.58
C PHE A 28 -5.79 -8.65 -1.31
N GLU A 29 -6.16 -9.09 -2.52
CA GLU A 29 -5.34 -9.99 -3.35
C GLU A 29 -4.00 -9.36 -3.76
N LEU A 30 -4.01 -8.09 -4.16
CA LEU A 30 -2.79 -7.36 -4.52
C LEU A 30 -1.85 -7.20 -3.32
N ASN A 31 -2.38 -6.99 -2.11
CA ASN A 31 -1.57 -6.96 -0.89
C ASN A 31 -0.94 -8.32 -0.61
N LEU A 32 -1.68 -9.43 -0.73
CA LEU A 32 -1.12 -10.78 -0.58
C LEU A 32 0.03 -11.02 -1.56
N LYS A 33 -0.20 -10.72 -2.85
CA LYS A 33 0.82 -10.84 -3.90
C LYS A 33 2.06 -10.03 -3.59
N ALA A 34 1.90 -8.79 -3.12
CA ALA A 34 3.01 -7.92 -2.75
C ALA A 34 3.80 -8.49 -1.56
N GLN A 35 3.13 -9.00 -0.52
CA GLN A 35 3.78 -9.60 0.65
C GLN A 35 4.52 -10.89 0.33
N ASP A 36 3.95 -11.74 -0.52
CA ASP A 36 4.60 -12.96 -0.98
C ASP A 36 5.84 -12.65 -1.82
N ALA A 37 5.79 -11.63 -2.69
CA ALA A 37 6.94 -11.21 -3.50
C ALA A 37 8.12 -10.73 -2.64
N VAL A 38 7.86 -10.04 -1.51
CA VAL A 38 8.91 -9.66 -0.56
C VAL A 38 9.57 -10.88 0.07
N ARG A 39 8.76 -11.87 0.48
CA ARG A 39 9.26 -13.10 1.09
C ARG A 39 10.12 -13.90 0.13
N ASP A 40 9.66 -14.02 -1.11
CA ASP A 40 10.38 -14.67 -2.20
C ASP A 40 11.73 -13.99 -2.47
N PHE A 41 11.78 -12.66 -2.48
CA PHE A 41 13.01 -11.91 -2.64
C PHE A 41 13.97 -12.10 -1.45
N ALA A 42 13.48 -11.98 -0.22
CA ALA A 42 14.30 -12.04 0.98
C ALA A 42 14.91 -13.43 1.25
N LEU A 43 14.27 -14.49 0.76
CA LEU A 43 14.71 -15.89 0.96
C LEU A 43 15.39 -16.49 -0.28
N HIS A 44 15.52 -15.75 -1.37
CA HIS A 44 16.17 -16.24 -2.59
C HIS A 44 17.65 -16.53 -2.36
N ASP A 45 18.18 -17.49 -3.11
CA ASP A 45 19.60 -17.85 -3.08
C ASP A 45 20.45 -16.66 -3.58
N ILE A 46 21.43 -16.27 -2.77
CA ILE A 46 22.28 -15.10 -3.05
C ILE A 46 23.35 -15.38 -4.11
N ASP A 47 23.67 -16.66 -4.34
CA ASP A 47 24.64 -17.04 -5.37
C ASP A 47 24.00 -16.94 -6.77
N ASP A 48 22.67 -16.96 -6.86
CA ASP A 48 21.87 -16.70 -8.07
C ASP A 48 21.51 -15.22 -8.22
N LYS A 49 22.49 -14.42 -8.67
CA LYS A 49 22.32 -12.96 -8.85
C LYS A 49 21.22 -12.59 -9.85
N GLU A 50 21.06 -13.35 -10.94
CA GLU A 50 20.02 -13.09 -11.95
C GLU A 50 18.61 -13.38 -11.39
N GLY A 51 18.45 -14.49 -10.66
CA GLY A 51 17.20 -14.80 -9.98
C GLY A 51 16.87 -13.81 -8.88
N LEU A 52 17.86 -13.37 -8.09
CA LEU A 52 17.69 -12.37 -7.03
C LEU A 52 17.16 -11.04 -7.61
N GLU A 53 17.75 -10.56 -8.70
CA GLU A 53 17.27 -9.34 -9.38
C GLU A 53 15.87 -9.53 -9.97
N THR A 54 15.58 -10.69 -10.55
CA THR A 54 14.24 -11.00 -11.07
C THR A 54 13.19 -10.95 -9.96
N LYS A 55 13.50 -11.50 -8.78
CA LYS A 55 12.63 -11.46 -7.60
C LYS A 55 12.49 -10.05 -7.05
N ARG A 56 13.56 -9.24 -7.03
CA ARG A 56 13.52 -7.83 -6.66
C ARG A 56 12.58 -7.02 -7.57
N ILE A 57 12.69 -7.19 -8.89
CA ILE A 57 11.81 -6.53 -9.87
C ILE A 57 10.35 -6.96 -9.63
N THR A 58 10.11 -8.27 -9.47
CA THR A 58 8.76 -8.80 -9.22
C THR A 58 8.14 -8.20 -7.95
N MET A 59 8.94 -8.00 -6.90
CA MET A 59 8.52 -7.31 -5.68
C MET A 59 8.07 -5.87 -5.98
N HIS A 60 8.89 -5.06 -6.65
CA HIS A 60 8.50 -3.68 -6.99
C HIS A 60 7.31 -3.61 -7.96
N ASP A 61 7.20 -4.52 -8.92
CA ASP A 61 6.06 -4.58 -9.83
C ASP A 61 4.75 -4.90 -9.10
N ALA A 62 4.78 -5.79 -8.11
CA ALA A 62 3.60 -6.09 -7.29
C ALA A 62 3.13 -4.87 -6.47
N PHE A 63 4.05 -4.11 -5.87
CA PHE A 63 3.70 -2.87 -5.18
C PHE A 63 3.26 -1.76 -6.12
N THR A 64 3.85 -1.68 -7.31
CA THR A 64 3.40 -0.76 -8.36
C THR A 64 1.94 -1.00 -8.69
N GLU A 65 1.58 -2.25 -8.98
CA GLU A 65 0.20 -2.65 -9.30
C GLU A 65 -0.76 -2.33 -8.14
N LEU A 66 -0.35 -2.62 -6.90
CA LEU A 66 -1.12 -2.28 -5.71
C LEU A 66 -1.41 -0.77 -5.62
N TYR A 67 -0.37 0.07 -5.72
CA TYR A 67 -0.51 1.52 -5.57
C TYR A 67 -1.22 2.19 -6.75
N GLU A 68 -1.07 1.68 -7.98
CA GLU A 68 -1.85 2.14 -9.13
C GLU A 68 -3.35 1.87 -8.93
N ASN A 69 -3.72 0.72 -8.35
CA ASN A 69 -5.12 0.41 -8.04
C ASN A 69 -5.67 1.22 -6.85
N VAL A 70 -4.87 1.48 -5.82
CA VAL A 70 -5.23 2.41 -4.73
C VAL A 70 -5.51 3.81 -5.29
N ALA A 71 -4.66 4.28 -6.21
CA ALA A 71 -4.85 5.56 -6.87
C ALA A 71 -6.11 5.55 -7.76
N ALA A 72 -6.27 4.54 -8.62
CA ALA A 72 -7.44 4.42 -9.50
C ALA A 72 -8.75 4.42 -8.70
N PHE A 73 -8.80 3.67 -7.58
CA PHE A 73 -9.96 3.68 -6.71
C PHE A 73 -10.18 5.05 -6.06
N SER A 74 -9.12 5.68 -5.53
CA SER A 74 -9.23 7.03 -4.97
C SER A 74 -9.80 8.04 -5.98
N GLU A 75 -9.35 7.99 -7.24
CA GLU A 75 -9.84 8.85 -8.32
C GLU A 75 -11.31 8.59 -8.64
N GLN A 76 -11.72 7.32 -8.68
CA GLN A 76 -13.12 6.96 -8.87
C GLN A 76 -14.02 7.38 -7.69
N VAL A 77 -13.45 7.46 -6.49
CA VAL A 77 -14.17 7.86 -5.27
C VAL A 77 -14.39 9.37 -5.22
N MET A 78 -13.50 10.16 -5.84
CA MET A 78 -13.58 11.62 -5.91
C MET A 78 -14.67 12.08 -6.89
N ILE A 79 -15.89 12.26 -6.38
CA ILE A 79 -17.06 12.73 -7.16
C ILE A 79 -17.49 14.15 -6.72
N GLU A 80 -16.57 14.90 -6.13
CA GLU A 80 -16.88 16.20 -5.53
C GLU A 80 -17.00 17.33 -6.57
N ASP A 81 -16.51 17.15 -7.80
CA ASP A 81 -16.52 18.21 -8.82
C ASP A 81 -17.94 18.65 -9.22
N PHE A 82 -18.86 17.71 -9.39
CA PHE A 82 -20.26 18.03 -9.65
C PHE A 82 -20.92 18.68 -8.43
N ASP A 83 -20.70 18.16 -7.23
CA ASP A 83 -21.29 18.69 -5.99
C ASP A 83 -20.82 20.12 -5.75
N MET A 84 -19.52 20.38 -5.96
CA MET A 84 -18.94 21.72 -5.90
C MET A 84 -19.55 22.65 -6.96
N ASN A 85 -19.70 22.20 -8.21
CA ASN A 85 -20.29 23.02 -9.28
C ASN A 85 -21.79 23.29 -9.04
N TYR A 86 -22.52 22.30 -8.57
CA TYR A 86 -23.94 22.40 -8.22
C TYR A 86 -24.16 23.38 -7.06
N LEU A 87 -23.39 23.25 -5.97
CA LEU A 87 -23.45 24.17 -4.84
C LEU A 87 -23.05 25.59 -5.23
N LYS A 88 -22.00 25.77 -6.05
CA LYS A 88 -21.61 27.09 -6.59
C LYS A 88 -22.71 27.72 -7.44
N GLY A 89 -23.38 26.93 -8.28
CA GLY A 89 -24.55 27.38 -9.04
C GLY A 89 -25.69 27.84 -8.14
N ARG A 90 -25.94 27.11 -7.04
CA ARG A 90 -26.99 27.46 -6.06
C ARG A 90 -26.63 28.68 -5.22
N ILE A 91 -25.36 28.85 -4.83
CA ILE A 91 -24.84 30.06 -4.16
C ILE A 91 -25.09 31.31 -5.02
N ALA A 92 -24.94 31.20 -6.35
CA ALA A 92 -25.20 32.31 -7.26
C ALA A 92 -26.69 32.73 -7.30
N GLN A 93 -27.60 31.87 -6.86
CA GLN A 93 -29.06 32.06 -6.90
C GLN A 93 -29.68 32.25 -5.50
N THR A 94 -28.88 32.20 -4.43
CA THR A 94 -29.36 32.22 -3.03
C THR A 94 -28.78 33.42 -2.28
N GLU A 95 -29.53 34.02 -1.35
CA GLU A 95 -29.11 35.15 -0.51
C GLU A 95 -29.31 34.87 0.98
N GLY A 96 -28.66 35.66 1.85
CA GLY A 96 -28.83 35.60 3.31
C GLY A 96 -28.16 34.38 3.98
N GLU A 97 -28.70 33.94 5.12
CA GLU A 97 -28.15 32.84 5.94
C GLU A 97 -28.01 31.51 5.17
N ALA A 98 -28.91 31.25 4.21
CA ALA A 98 -28.84 30.08 3.35
C ALA A 98 -27.61 30.11 2.41
N LYS A 99 -27.21 31.30 1.96
CA LYS A 99 -25.99 31.48 1.16
C LYS A 99 -24.74 31.20 1.99
N GLU A 100 -24.67 31.73 3.21
CA GLU A 100 -23.54 31.50 4.12
C GLU A 100 -23.38 30.00 4.46
N GLN A 101 -24.49 29.28 4.65
CA GLN A 101 -24.47 27.82 4.86
C GLN A 101 -23.95 27.05 3.65
N LEU A 102 -24.37 27.44 2.44
CA LEU A 102 -23.90 26.82 1.20
C LEU A 102 -22.42 27.13 0.93
N GLU A 103 -21.97 28.36 1.18
CA GLU A 103 -20.56 28.76 1.07
C GLU A 103 -19.69 27.94 2.03
N LYS A 104 -20.12 27.79 3.28
CA LYS A 104 -19.42 26.94 4.25
C LYS A 104 -19.37 25.47 3.82
N ALA A 105 -20.46 24.93 3.29
CA ALA A 105 -20.49 23.56 2.77
C ALA A 105 -19.54 23.36 1.59
N VAL A 106 -19.42 24.37 0.70
CA VAL A 106 -18.43 24.36 -0.38
C VAL A 106 -17.01 24.41 0.16
N ASP A 107 -16.71 25.24 1.15
CA ASP A 107 -15.37 25.30 1.77
C ASP A 107 -14.97 23.98 2.42
N GLU A 108 -15.89 23.32 3.14
CA GLU A 108 -15.68 22.00 3.73
C GLU A 108 -15.42 20.94 2.66
N LEU A 109 -16.20 20.92 1.57
CA LEU A 109 -15.99 20.03 0.43
C LEU A 109 -14.65 20.29 -0.27
N VAL A 110 -14.25 21.55 -0.43
CA VAL A 110 -12.95 21.92 -1.03
C VAL A 110 -11.79 21.40 -0.18
N GLU A 111 -11.86 21.53 1.15
CA GLU A 111 -10.83 21.01 2.04
C GLU A 111 -10.78 19.48 2.06
N GLN A 112 -11.94 18.82 2.02
CA GLN A 112 -12.01 17.36 1.87
C GLN A 112 -11.43 16.91 0.53
N SER A 113 -11.72 17.64 -0.54
CA SER A 113 -11.19 17.38 -1.88
C SER A 113 -9.68 17.45 -1.93
N LYS A 114 -9.09 18.49 -1.32
CA LYS A 114 -7.63 18.62 -1.24
C LYS A 114 -6.99 17.44 -0.50
N LYS A 115 -7.61 16.96 0.58
CA LYS A 115 -7.10 15.80 1.34
C LYS A 115 -7.17 14.51 0.52
N ASN A 116 -8.32 14.24 -0.09
CA ASN A 116 -8.50 13.08 -0.97
C ASN A 116 -7.53 13.14 -2.16
N LEU A 117 -7.28 14.33 -2.70
CA LEU A 117 -6.37 14.55 -3.82
C LEU A 117 -4.92 14.28 -3.41
N ALA A 118 -4.51 14.72 -2.22
CA ALA A 118 -3.19 14.41 -1.67
C ALA A 118 -2.98 12.90 -1.53
N ASP A 119 -4.00 12.16 -1.10
CA ASP A 119 -3.94 10.71 -0.92
C ASP A 119 -3.83 9.96 -2.26
N LEU A 120 -4.63 10.36 -3.25
CA LEU A 120 -4.52 9.90 -4.64
C LEU A 120 -3.10 10.08 -5.16
N TRP A 121 -2.56 11.30 -5.00
CA TRP A 121 -1.23 11.63 -5.50
C TRP A 121 -0.15 10.86 -4.78
N MET A 122 -0.26 10.66 -3.47
CA MET A 122 0.69 9.87 -2.71
C MET A 122 0.74 8.44 -3.25
N ALA A 123 -0.42 7.79 -3.48
CA ALA A 123 -0.44 6.46 -4.09
C ALA A 123 0.23 6.44 -5.48
N ARG A 124 -0.01 7.43 -6.33
CA ARG A 124 0.67 7.53 -7.64
C ARG A 124 2.18 7.74 -7.52
N VAL A 125 2.62 8.56 -6.56
CA VAL A 125 4.04 8.79 -6.28
C VAL A 125 4.69 7.48 -5.82
N LEU A 126 4.05 6.73 -4.92
CA LEU A 126 4.54 5.43 -4.48
C LEU A 126 4.68 4.46 -5.66
N ALA A 127 3.65 4.33 -6.51
CA ALA A 127 3.72 3.49 -7.71
C ALA A 127 4.92 3.87 -8.61
N TRP A 128 5.15 5.17 -8.85
CA TRP A 128 6.30 5.61 -9.65
C TRP A 128 7.64 5.37 -8.98
N LEU A 129 7.73 5.47 -7.65
CA LEU A 129 8.95 5.13 -6.90
C LEU A 129 9.28 3.64 -7.05
N HIS A 130 8.29 2.76 -6.96
CA HIS A 130 8.51 1.33 -7.19
C HIS A 130 8.91 1.04 -8.64
N GLN A 131 8.23 1.63 -9.63
CA GLN A 131 8.62 1.51 -11.05
C GLN A 131 10.04 2.00 -11.31
N ALA A 132 10.44 3.08 -10.63
CA ALA A 132 11.78 3.63 -10.77
C ALA A 132 12.83 2.73 -10.11
N ALA A 133 12.58 2.23 -8.90
CA ALA A 133 13.47 1.29 -8.21
C ALA A 133 13.61 -0.04 -8.96
N ALA A 134 12.52 -0.56 -9.53
CA ALA A 134 12.56 -1.73 -10.43
C ALA A 134 13.48 -1.49 -11.65
N ALA A 135 13.57 -0.24 -12.11
CA ALA A 135 14.40 0.15 -13.24
C ALA A 135 15.86 0.51 -12.86
N SER A 136 16.18 0.69 -11.57
CA SER A 136 17.49 1.17 -11.08
C SER A 136 18.17 0.21 -10.08
N GLY A 137 18.08 -1.11 -10.30
CA GLY A 137 18.58 -2.09 -9.34
C GLY A 137 20.11 -2.19 -9.21
N PRO A 138 20.63 -2.47 -7.99
CA PRO A 138 22.07 -2.58 -7.73
C PRO A 138 22.71 -3.84 -8.35
N PHE A 139 21.89 -4.78 -8.84
CA PHE A 139 22.33 -6.03 -9.45
C PHE A 139 22.38 -5.98 -10.98
N VAL A 140 21.96 -4.85 -11.58
CA VAL A 140 22.00 -4.62 -13.04
C VAL A 140 23.02 -3.53 -13.33
N GLU A 141 24.30 -3.88 -13.31
CA GLU A 141 25.34 -2.97 -13.79
C GLU A 141 25.24 -2.79 -15.32
N SER A 142 25.09 -1.54 -15.76
CA SER A 142 25.62 -0.94 -17.00
C SER A 142 25.10 -1.31 -18.40
N GLU A 143 24.27 -2.34 -18.61
CA GLU A 143 23.94 -2.80 -19.99
C GLU A 143 22.57 -2.37 -20.57
N HIS A 144 21.79 -1.54 -19.87
CA HIS A 144 20.42 -1.18 -20.31
C HIS A 144 20.11 0.32 -20.26
N GLU A 145 20.55 1.08 -21.28
CA GLU A 145 20.19 2.49 -21.48
C GLU A 145 18.67 2.73 -21.45
N ASP A 146 17.88 1.77 -21.97
CA ASP A 146 16.41 1.86 -21.97
C ASP A 146 15.80 1.82 -20.55
N LYS A 147 16.44 1.10 -19.60
CA LYS A 147 15.98 1.02 -18.21
C LYS A 147 16.34 2.29 -17.43
N GLN A 148 17.55 2.84 -17.62
CA GLN A 148 17.90 4.17 -17.09
C GLN A 148 16.94 5.25 -17.61
N ARG A 149 16.63 5.23 -18.92
CA ARG A 149 15.67 6.17 -19.52
C ARG A 149 14.26 6.04 -18.93
N ASN A 150 13.83 4.83 -18.61
CA ASN A 150 12.54 4.59 -17.94
C ASN A 150 12.56 5.06 -16.48
N ALA A 151 13.62 4.80 -15.71
CA ALA A 151 13.79 5.33 -14.36
C ALA A 151 13.71 6.87 -14.35
N SER A 152 14.46 7.54 -15.24
CA SER A 152 14.40 9.01 -15.39
C SER A 152 13.03 9.52 -15.84
N LYS A 153 12.27 8.73 -16.61
CA LYS A 153 10.90 9.09 -17.03
C LYS A 153 9.91 9.03 -15.86
N TYR A 154 9.97 7.99 -15.03
CA TYR A 154 9.11 7.88 -13.84
C TYR A 154 9.48 8.93 -12.80
N LEU A 155 10.76 9.24 -12.67
CA LEU A 155 11.27 10.35 -11.89
C LEU A 155 10.71 11.71 -12.37
N ALA A 156 10.76 11.99 -13.68
CA ALA A 156 10.18 13.21 -14.23
C ALA A 156 8.68 13.33 -13.93
N ARG A 157 7.95 12.20 -13.86
CA ARG A 157 6.55 12.18 -13.43
C ARG A 157 6.39 12.50 -11.95
N VAL A 158 7.22 11.93 -11.07
CA VAL A 158 7.29 12.29 -9.65
C VAL A 158 7.50 13.81 -9.51
N TYR A 159 8.47 14.38 -10.23
CA TYR A 159 8.74 15.82 -10.21
C TYR A 159 7.59 16.70 -10.71
N THR A 160 7.04 16.38 -11.88
CA THR A 160 5.97 17.17 -12.49
C THR A 160 4.72 17.16 -11.61
N MET A 161 4.49 16.06 -10.88
CA MET A 161 3.32 15.91 -10.06
C MET A 161 3.46 16.50 -8.68
N LEU A 162 4.63 16.50 -8.05
CA LEU A 162 4.81 17.15 -6.74
C LEU A 162 4.50 18.66 -6.79
N GLU A 163 4.60 19.33 -7.95
CA GLU A 163 4.12 20.71 -8.08
C GLU A 163 2.61 20.88 -7.77
N LYS A 164 1.76 19.85 -7.97
CA LYS A 164 0.30 19.92 -7.82
C LYS A 164 -0.24 19.71 -6.37
N PRO A 165 0.04 18.60 -5.66
CA PRO A 165 -0.42 18.41 -4.28
C PRO A 165 0.24 19.40 -3.31
N PHE A 166 1.49 19.81 -3.53
CA PHE A 166 2.13 20.84 -2.69
C PHE A 166 1.63 22.25 -2.97
N SER A 167 1.06 22.53 -4.15
CA SER A 167 0.34 23.79 -4.40
C SER A 167 -1.06 23.84 -3.78
N ALA A 168 -1.64 22.69 -3.45
CA ALA A 168 -2.97 22.58 -2.83
C ALA A 168 -2.95 22.88 -1.31
N ILE A 169 -1.78 22.78 -0.66
CA ILE A 169 -1.54 23.21 0.72
C ILE A 169 -0.88 24.60 0.68
N PRO A 170 -1.59 25.70 1.01
CA PRO A 170 -1.11 27.06 0.76
C PRO A 170 0.13 27.51 1.56
N GLN A 171 0.74 26.65 2.39
CA GLN A 171 1.71 27.05 3.42
C GLN A 171 3.16 26.53 3.25
N LYS A 172 3.50 25.72 2.24
CA LYS A 172 4.88 25.25 2.06
C LYS A 172 5.42 25.52 0.66
N ALA A 173 6.06 26.68 0.53
CA ALA A 173 6.47 27.27 -0.75
C ALA A 173 7.88 26.91 -1.23
N ASP A 174 8.62 26.00 -0.59
CA ASP A 174 10.06 25.82 -0.89
C ASP A 174 10.34 24.81 -2.03
N GLY A 175 9.81 23.58 -1.94
CA GLY A 175 10.07 22.52 -2.93
C GLY A 175 9.58 22.85 -4.36
N THR A 176 8.37 23.38 -4.50
CA THR A 176 7.81 23.82 -5.79
C THR A 176 8.60 24.98 -6.40
N GLN A 177 9.18 25.87 -5.59
CA GLN A 177 10.05 26.93 -6.10
C GLN A 177 11.37 26.39 -6.62
N LYS A 178 11.93 25.33 -6.01
CA LYS A 178 13.17 24.69 -6.46
C LYS A 178 12.97 23.89 -7.76
N LEU A 179 11.89 23.12 -7.89
CA LEU A 179 11.53 22.44 -9.15
C LEU A 179 11.33 23.44 -10.29
N ARG A 180 10.63 24.56 -10.03
CA ARG A 180 10.53 25.65 -11.01
C ARG A 180 11.89 26.25 -11.36
N ARG A 181 12.82 26.39 -10.42
CA ARG A 181 14.20 26.85 -10.69
C ARG A 181 14.98 25.85 -11.55
N VAL A 182 14.82 24.55 -11.32
CA VAL A 182 15.40 23.47 -12.16
C VAL A 182 14.85 23.54 -13.59
N ALA A 183 13.51 23.62 -13.74
CA ALA A 183 12.86 23.74 -15.04
C ALA A 183 13.26 25.02 -15.79
N LEU A 184 13.24 26.17 -15.12
CA LEU A 184 13.68 27.46 -15.69
C LEU A 184 15.17 27.46 -16.03
N GLY A 185 16.01 26.82 -15.21
CA GLY A 185 17.43 26.64 -15.48
C GLY A 185 17.67 25.79 -16.73
N LEU A 186 16.84 24.78 -16.97
CA LEU A 186 16.97 23.87 -18.12
C LEU A 186 16.50 24.57 -19.40
N GLN A 187 15.41 25.33 -19.30
CA GLN A 187 14.95 26.21 -20.39
C GLN A 187 15.99 27.27 -20.72
N ALA A 188 16.55 27.96 -19.71
CA ALA A 188 17.61 28.94 -19.91
C ALA A 188 18.85 28.31 -20.57
N TYR A 189 19.26 27.12 -20.12
CA TYR A 189 20.34 26.36 -20.74
C TYR A 189 20.04 26.04 -22.21
N ASN A 190 18.85 25.51 -22.51
CA ASN A 190 18.46 25.15 -23.88
C ASN A 190 18.37 26.36 -24.82
N LEU A 191 17.91 27.51 -24.33
CA LEU A 191 17.85 28.76 -25.08
C LEU A 191 19.26 29.32 -25.36
N LEU A 192 20.14 29.28 -24.37
CA LEU A 192 21.52 29.77 -24.53
C LEU A 192 22.39 28.81 -25.33
N LYS A 193 22.14 27.50 -25.26
CA LYS A 193 22.85 26.47 -26.06
C LYS A 193 22.73 26.70 -27.57
N GLN A 194 21.66 27.36 -28.03
CA GLN A 194 21.46 27.70 -29.44
C GLN A 194 22.32 28.91 -29.89
N SER A 195 22.86 29.69 -28.96
CA SER A 195 23.56 30.95 -29.23
C SER A 195 25.01 31.00 -28.72
N HIS A 196 25.44 30.02 -27.93
CA HIS A 196 26.75 29.96 -27.28
C HIS A 196 27.38 28.57 -27.46
N GLU A 197 28.73 28.49 -27.48
CA GLU A 197 29.44 27.21 -27.53
C GLU A 197 29.25 26.41 -26.22
N GLU A 198 29.28 25.07 -26.26
CA GLU A 198 29.05 24.22 -25.08
C GLU A 198 30.05 24.46 -23.92
N THR A 199 31.17 25.13 -24.20
CA THR A 199 32.20 25.53 -23.23
C THR A 199 32.02 26.93 -22.64
N ASP A 200 30.94 27.64 -22.98
CA ASP A 200 30.67 28.97 -22.47
C ASP A 200 30.49 28.96 -20.93
N ASP A 201 31.13 29.93 -20.27
CA ASP A 201 31.18 30.05 -18.82
C ASP A 201 29.79 30.29 -18.19
N GLU A 202 28.89 30.95 -18.91
CA GLU A 202 27.53 31.23 -18.47
C GLU A 202 26.66 29.96 -18.59
N LEU A 203 26.77 29.21 -19.70
CA LEU A 203 26.11 27.90 -19.87
C LEU A 203 26.53 26.90 -18.80
N THR A 204 27.84 26.79 -18.56
CA THR A 204 28.43 25.86 -17.58
C THR A 204 27.94 26.16 -16.16
N SER A 205 27.79 27.44 -15.83
CA SER A 205 27.28 27.92 -14.54
C SER A 205 25.79 27.64 -14.36
N ILE A 206 24.98 27.87 -15.39
CA ILE A 206 23.54 27.58 -15.37
C ILE A 206 23.31 26.08 -15.21
N LEU A 207 24.03 25.25 -15.97
CA LEU A 207 23.93 23.80 -15.87
C LEU A 207 24.35 23.29 -14.49
N GLY A 208 25.46 23.79 -13.93
CA GLY A 208 25.93 23.40 -12.60
C GLY A 208 24.95 23.79 -11.49
N LYS A 209 24.40 25.01 -11.54
CA LYS A 209 23.36 25.47 -10.59
C LYS A 209 22.07 24.68 -10.71
N ASN A 210 21.72 24.25 -11.91
CA ASN A 210 20.54 23.45 -12.16
C ASN A 210 20.70 22.04 -11.56
N LYS A 211 21.80 21.36 -11.91
CA LYS A 211 22.12 20.02 -11.40
C LYS A 211 22.26 19.97 -9.89
N SER A 212 22.86 20.99 -9.26
CA SER A 212 22.92 21.05 -7.80
C SER A 212 21.55 21.26 -7.15
N ALA A 213 20.69 22.11 -7.75
CA ALA A 213 19.35 22.35 -7.25
C ALA A 213 18.43 21.13 -7.40
N GLU A 214 18.63 20.33 -8.46
CA GLU A 214 17.95 19.05 -8.66
C GLU A 214 18.39 18.02 -7.60
N ALA A 215 19.69 17.95 -7.29
CA ALA A 215 20.20 17.09 -6.22
C ALA A 215 19.72 17.52 -4.81
N GLU A 216 19.73 18.83 -4.51
CA GLU A 216 19.17 19.38 -3.26
C GLU A 216 17.69 19.05 -3.08
N PHE A 217 16.93 19.01 -4.19
CA PHE A 217 15.53 18.62 -4.15
C PHE A 217 15.36 17.16 -3.69
N TYR A 218 16.24 16.23 -4.09
CA TYR A 218 16.13 14.84 -3.62
C TYR A 218 16.29 14.70 -2.11
N ASP A 219 17.24 15.43 -1.52
CA ASP A 219 17.47 15.42 -0.06
C ASP A 219 16.26 15.98 0.70
N GLU A 220 15.62 17.03 0.19
CA GLU A 220 14.43 17.62 0.80
C GLU A 220 13.16 16.80 0.55
N PHE A 221 13.00 16.27 -0.66
CA PHE A 221 11.96 15.32 -1.02
C PHE A 221 11.98 14.12 -0.08
N LEU A 222 13.16 13.60 0.24
CA LEU A 222 13.32 12.47 1.15
C LEU A 222 12.88 12.81 2.58
N ASN A 223 13.24 13.99 3.08
CA ASN A 223 12.81 14.43 4.41
C ASN A 223 11.29 14.64 4.49
N GLU A 224 10.68 15.17 3.44
CA GLU A 224 9.23 15.40 3.39
C GLU A 224 8.45 14.11 3.11
N LEU A 225 8.98 13.23 2.24
CA LEU A 225 8.44 11.90 1.99
C LEU A 225 8.48 11.10 3.28
N ILE A 226 9.62 10.96 3.96
CA ILE A 226 9.71 10.26 5.27
C ILE A 226 8.76 10.89 6.31
N GLY A 227 8.59 12.21 6.29
CA GLY A 227 7.68 12.93 7.18
C GLY A 227 6.20 12.57 6.95
N GLN A 228 5.72 12.63 5.71
CA GLN A 228 4.33 12.26 5.36
C GLN A 228 4.12 10.75 5.38
N GLU A 229 5.16 10.01 5.02
CA GLU A 229 5.19 8.56 4.99
C GLU A 229 5.22 7.98 6.39
N SER A 230 5.69 8.66 7.43
CA SER A 230 5.55 8.17 8.82
C SER A 230 4.10 7.86 9.23
N THR A 231 3.13 8.56 8.63
CA THR A 231 1.69 8.29 8.79
C THR A 231 1.21 7.14 7.89
N PHE A 232 1.87 6.93 6.74
CA PHE A 232 1.65 5.80 5.82
C PHE A 232 2.37 4.51 6.27
N ARG A 233 3.54 4.56 6.93
CA ARG A 233 4.28 3.44 7.57
C ARG A 233 3.49 2.74 8.66
N GLN A 234 2.65 3.52 9.33
CA GLN A 234 1.73 2.99 10.33
C GLN A 234 0.50 2.37 9.66
N ALA A 235 0.26 2.69 8.38
CA ALA A 235 -0.86 2.21 7.58
C ALA A 235 -0.50 1.02 6.69
N PHE A 236 0.78 0.85 6.34
CA PHE A 236 1.32 -0.19 5.48
C PHE A 236 2.44 -0.98 6.18
N ASN A 237 2.55 -2.22 5.74
CA ASN A 237 3.21 -3.36 6.38
C ASN A 237 4.67 -3.07 6.82
N PRO A 238 5.17 -3.55 7.98
CA PRO A 238 6.61 -3.47 8.32
C PRO A 238 7.57 -4.23 7.38
N PHE A 239 7.08 -5.04 6.43
CA PHE A 239 7.88 -5.49 5.28
C PHE A 239 8.25 -4.34 4.31
N ASP A 240 7.65 -3.16 4.49
CA ASP A 240 8.00 -1.92 3.79
C ASP A 240 9.38 -1.40 4.17
N GLU A 241 9.96 -1.75 5.34
CA GLU A 241 11.31 -1.27 5.67
C GLU A 241 12.36 -1.78 4.67
N LEU A 242 12.31 -3.05 4.27
CA LEU A 242 13.22 -3.62 3.26
C LEU A 242 13.05 -2.90 1.91
N ILE A 243 11.80 -2.72 1.48
CA ILE A 243 11.47 -2.13 0.19
C ILE A 243 11.84 -0.66 0.15
N TRP A 244 11.56 0.08 1.22
CA TRP A 244 11.95 1.48 1.34
C TRP A 244 13.47 1.64 1.37
N ARG A 245 14.19 0.80 2.13
CA ARG A 245 15.67 0.86 2.14
C ARG A 245 16.24 0.57 0.75
N ASP A 246 15.63 -0.35 0.00
CA ASP A 246 15.97 -0.60 -1.40
C ASP A 246 15.69 0.62 -2.30
N ILE A 247 14.48 1.23 -2.25
CA ILE A 247 14.14 2.44 -3.02
C ILE A 247 15.09 3.60 -2.67
N LEU A 248 15.36 3.80 -1.37
CA LEU A 248 16.21 4.89 -0.89
C LEU A 248 17.64 4.74 -1.41
N SER A 249 18.21 3.54 -1.34
CA SER A 249 19.58 3.26 -1.80
C SER A 249 19.70 3.25 -3.33
N SER A 250 18.94 2.36 -3.99
CA SER A 250 19.06 2.07 -5.44
C SER A 250 18.53 3.19 -6.35
N PHE A 251 17.73 4.10 -5.80
CA PHE A 251 17.11 5.15 -6.61
C PHE A 251 17.39 6.54 -6.06
N ILE A 252 16.95 6.86 -4.84
CA ILE A 252 16.96 8.25 -4.38
C ILE A 252 18.38 8.78 -4.16
N PHE A 253 19.20 8.09 -3.36
CA PHE A 253 20.52 8.60 -3.03
C PHE A 253 21.56 8.36 -4.14
N GLU A 254 21.41 7.29 -4.93
CA GLU A 254 22.28 7.04 -6.09
C GLU A 254 22.12 8.13 -7.15
N GLN A 255 20.88 8.45 -7.55
CA GLN A 255 20.61 9.50 -8.53
C GLN A 255 21.04 10.89 -8.04
N ALA A 256 20.79 11.21 -6.76
CA ALA A 256 21.27 12.47 -6.17
C ALA A 256 22.80 12.56 -6.17
N THR A 257 23.49 11.44 -5.91
CA THR A 257 24.96 11.37 -5.96
C THR A 257 25.49 11.59 -7.38
N ASP A 258 24.85 11.03 -8.39
CA ASP A 258 25.22 11.21 -9.80
C ASP A 258 25.05 12.66 -10.25
N LEU A 259 23.95 13.31 -9.88
CA LEU A 259 23.73 14.74 -10.17
C LEU A 259 24.78 15.63 -9.52
N TYR A 260 25.19 15.31 -8.28
CA TYR A 260 26.31 16.01 -7.65
C TYR A 260 27.64 15.74 -8.35
N ASN A 261 27.90 14.52 -8.84
CA ASN A 261 29.08 14.20 -9.64
C ASN A 261 29.13 14.98 -10.96
N GLU A 262 27.97 15.22 -11.59
CA GLU A 262 27.86 16.06 -12.78
C GLU A 262 28.04 17.56 -12.43
N ALA A 263 27.53 18.01 -11.30
CA ALA A 263 27.56 19.42 -10.89
C ALA A 263 28.96 19.90 -10.44
N ILE A 264 29.69 19.09 -9.66
CA ILE A 264 30.97 19.48 -9.03
C ILE A 264 32.03 19.95 -10.04
N PRO A 265 32.29 19.26 -11.17
CA PRO A 265 33.23 19.71 -12.20
C PRO A 265 32.89 21.09 -12.76
N LEU A 266 31.60 21.44 -12.83
CA LEU A 266 31.12 22.72 -13.37
C LEU A 266 31.42 23.87 -12.41
N PHE A 267 31.39 23.63 -11.10
CA PHE A 267 31.77 24.61 -10.09
C PHE A 267 33.28 24.73 -9.89
N LYS A 268 34.05 23.64 -10.06
CA LYS A 268 35.52 23.64 -9.93
C LYS A 268 36.23 24.59 -10.90
N LYS A 269 35.62 24.89 -12.04
CA LYS A 269 36.17 25.82 -13.04
C LYS A 269 36.17 27.29 -12.57
N LYS A 270 35.45 27.63 -11.50
CA LYS A 270 35.21 29.01 -11.05
C LYS A 270 35.71 29.25 -9.61
N LYS A 271 36.68 30.17 -9.45
CA LYS A 271 37.32 30.47 -8.14
C LYS A 271 36.37 31.18 -7.15
N ASP A 272 35.39 31.90 -7.67
CA ASP A 272 34.36 32.67 -6.95
C ASP A 272 33.26 31.79 -6.33
N LEU A 273 33.16 30.52 -6.72
CA LEU A 273 32.15 29.58 -6.22
C LEU A 273 32.69 28.59 -5.18
N LYS A 274 33.81 28.92 -4.51
CA LYS A 274 34.52 28.03 -3.57
C LYS A 274 33.67 27.60 -2.37
N GLU A 275 32.89 28.51 -1.79
CA GLU A 275 31.99 28.18 -0.67
C GLU A 275 30.88 27.23 -1.13
N LYS A 276 30.22 27.55 -2.25
CA LYS A 276 29.18 26.70 -2.84
C LYS A 276 29.71 25.32 -3.23
N LEU A 277 30.92 25.25 -3.77
CA LEU A 277 31.61 23.99 -4.07
C LEU A 277 31.85 23.17 -2.79
N THR A 278 32.22 23.82 -1.68
CA THR A 278 32.42 23.15 -0.38
C THR A 278 31.11 22.59 0.15
N THR A 279 30.03 23.36 0.09
CA THR A 279 28.67 22.92 0.47
C THR A 279 28.20 21.74 -0.38
N ILE A 280 28.29 21.84 -1.71
CA ILE A 280 27.88 20.77 -2.63
C ILE A 280 28.70 19.50 -2.43
N THR A 281 30.00 19.63 -2.17
CA THR A 281 30.87 18.47 -1.88
C THR A 281 30.45 17.81 -0.56
N SER A 282 30.13 18.59 0.48
CA SER A 282 29.62 18.08 1.74
C SER A 282 28.29 17.34 1.58
N TRP A 283 27.36 17.88 0.79
CA TRP A 283 26.08 17.24 0.53
C TRP A 283 26.23 15.96 -0.29
N LYS A 284 27.08 15.97 -1.32
CA LYS A 284 27.44 14.75 -2.05
C LYS A 284 27.96 13.67 -1.10
N SER A 285 28.93 13.99 -0.25
CA SER A 285 29.51 13.03 0.70
C SER A 285 28.47 12.50 1.69
N ASN A 286 27.50 13.32 2.11
CA ASN A 286 26.37 12.88 2.93
C ASN A 286 25.43 11.92 2.17
N THR A 287 25.00 12.32 0.97
CA THR A 287 24.08 11.58 0.10
C THR A 287 24.65 10.22 -0.28
N ALA A 288 25.89 10.18 -0.75
CA ALA A 288 26.59 8.94 -1.11
C ALA A 288 26.77 8.03 0.12
N GLY A 289 27.09 8.63 1.28
CA GLY A 289 27.19 7.87 2.53
C GLY A 289 25.86 7.27 2.96
N LEU A 290 24.75 8.01 2.84
CA LEU A 290 23.41 7.52 3.16
C LEU A 290 22.97 6.42 2.19
N SER A 291 23.24 6.53 0.89
CA SER A 291 22.98 5.45 -0.08
C SER A 291 23.57 4.11 0.40
N GLU A 292 24.85 4.14 0.77
CA GLU A 292 25.59 2.97 1.21
C GLU A 292 25.09 2.45 2.58
N VAL A 293 24.64 3.32 3.48
CA VAL A 293 23.98 2.91 4.74
C VAL A 293 22.70 2.14 4.44
N TYR A 294 21.82 2.68 3.59
CA TYR A 294 20.55 2.04 3.28
C TYR A 294 20.76 0.70 2.55
N LEU A 295 21.73 0.64 1.64
CA LEU A 295 22.14 -0.62 1.00
C LEU A 295 22.64 -1.65 2.02
N ALA A 296 23.48 -1.23 2.98
CA ALA A 296 23.97 -2.09 4.04
C ALA A 296 22.85 -2.61 4.95
N MET A 297 21.84 -1.78 5.21
CA MET A 297 20.65 -2.15 5.98
C MET A 297 19.78 -3.17 5.22
N THR A 298 19.58 -2.99 3.90
CA THR A 298 18.89 -3.98 3.06
C THR A 298 19.58 -5.34 3.12
N TYR A 299 20.89 -5.39 2.94
CA TYR A 299 21.65 -6.64 3.06
C TYR A 299 21.60 -7.24 4.47
N THR A 300 21.53 -6.40 5.50
CA THR A 300 21.36 -6.85 6.89
C THR A 300 20.01 -7.56 7.08
N ASP A 301 18.91 -6.99 6.57
CA ASP A 301 17.58 -7.59 6.72
C ASP A 301 17.48 -8.95 6.00
N ILE A 302 18.10 -9.06 4.82
CA ILE A 302 18.20 -10.33 4.07
C ILE A 302 19.08 -11.31 4.87
N ALA A 303 20.24 -10.87 5.39
CA ALA A 303 21.13 -11.71 6.19
C ALA A 303 20.44 -12.24 7.45
N ASP A 304 19.70 -11.39 8.16
CA ASP A 304 18.93 -11.79 9.35
C ASP A 304 17.83 -12.80 8.99
N SER A 305 17.25 -12.70 7.78
CA SER A 305 16.25 -13.65 7.28
C SER A 305 16.88 -15.00 6.94
N GLN A 306 18.03 -15.00 6.27
CA GLN A 306 18.80 -16.22 5.96
C GLN A 306 19.32 -16.90 7.24
N MET A 307 19.81 -16.13 8.21
CA MET A 307 20.23 -16.64 9.52
C MET A 307 19.07 -17.31 10.25
N ARG A 308 17.88 -16.70 10.23
CA ARG A 308 16.65 -17.28 10.79
C ARG A 308 16.12 -18.49 10.01
N ALA A 309 16.52 -18.66 8.76
CA ALA A 309 16.24 -19.85 7.98
C ALA A 309 17.25 -20.99 8.23
N GLY A 310 18.37 -20.71 8.94
CA GLY A 310 19.46 -21.67 9.14
C GLY A 310 20.55 -21.64 8.07
N ASN A 311 20.45 -20.74 7.09
CA ASN A 311 21.37 -20.63 5.96
C ASN A 311 22.59 -19.78 6.37
N LEU A 312 23.45 -20.33 7.23
CA LEU A 312 24.54 -19.59 7.88
C LEU A 312 25.64 -19.13 6.92
N GLU A 313 25.91 -19.90 5.86
CA GLU A 313 26.89 -19.52 4.85
C GLU A 313 26.43 -18.27 4.08
N ASP A 314 25.17 -18.26 3.67
CA ASP A 314 24.59 -17.12 2.94
C ASP A 314 24.43 -15.90 3.84
N ALA A 315 23.98 -16.09 5.09
CA ALA A 315 23.96 -15.03 6.09
C ALA A 315 25.37 -14.45 6.32
N SER A 316 26.41 -15.29 6.39
CA SER A 316 27.79 -14.85 6.56
C SER A 316 28.27 -13.99 5.39
N LYS A 317 28.00 -14.41 4.15
CA LYS A 317 28.31 -13.66 2.93
C LYS A 317 27.58 -12.31 2.91
N LEU A 318 26.28 -12.29 3.19
CA LEU A 318 25.47 -11.07 3.20
C LEU A 318 25.90 -10.07 4.29
N TYR A 319 26.20 -10.53 5.50
CA TYR A 319 26.75 -9.66 6.55
C TYR A 319 28.13 -9.09 6.17
N ALA A 320 28.93 -9.83 5.41
CA ALA A 320 30.21 -9.32 4.89
C ALA A 320 29.96 -8.18 3.88
N VAL A 321 29.02 -8.37 2.95
CA VAL A 321 28.60 -7.33 1.98
C VAL A 321 28.05 -6.11 2.70
N ALA A 322 27.20 -6.30 3.71
CA ALA A 322 26.69 -5.21 4.56
C ALA A 322 27.82 -4.44 5.28
N SER A 323 28.78 -5.16 5.86
CA SER A 323 29.98 -4.56 6.48
C SER A 323 30.77 -3.72 5.47
N ASP A 324 30.96 -4.22 4.26
CA ASP A 324 31.70 -3.50 3.22
C ASP A 324 30.96 -2.24 2.76
N ALA A 325 29.63 -2.30 2.63
CA ALA A 325 28.78 -1.14 2.35
C ALA A 325 28.85 -0.08 3.46
N PHE A 326 28.72 -0.46 4.73
CA PHE A 326 28.97 0.46 5.86
C PHE A 326 30.39 1.04 5.85
N GLY A 327 31.37 0.27 5.37
CA GLY A 327 32.74 0.75 5.18
C GLY A 327 32.93 1.73 4.03
N ARG A 328 32.09 1.67 2.99
CA ARG A 328 32.02 2.71 1.94
C ARG A 328 31.32 3.95 2.48
N ALA A 329 30.21 3.81 3.22
CA ALA A 329 29.53 4.90 3.89
C ALA A 329 30.45 5.69 4.84
N GLU A 330 31.20 4.99 5.69
CA GLU A 330 32.21 5.54 6.61
C GLU A 330 33.22 6.44 5.87
N LYS A 331 33.69 5.99 4.69
CA LYS A 331 34.65 6.76 3.88
C LYS A 331 34.01 8.02 3.33
N CYS A 332 32.79 7.93 2.80
CA CYS A 332 32.04 9.09 2.29
C CYS A 332 31.86 10.14 3.39
N PHE A 333 31.38 9.74 4.58
CA PHE A 333 31.16 10.67 5.67
C PHE A 333 32.46 11.32 6.20
N ARG A 334 33.57 10.57 6.25
CA ARG A 334 34.87 11.11 6.71
C ARG A 334 35.45 12.23 5.86
N GLU A 335 35.03 12.34 4.60
CA GLU A 335 35.49 13.43 3.73
C GLU A 335 35.05 14.81 4.26
N THR A 336 34.04 14.85 5.13
CA THR A 336 33.47 16.08 5.69
C THR A 336 33.46 16.05 7.23
N LEU A 337 34.11 17.03 7.86
CA LEU A 337 34.15 17.18 9.32
C LEU A 337 32.77 17.18 10.00
N ALA A 338 31.76 17.79 9.38
CA ALA A 338 30.40 17.87 9.93
C ALA A 338 29.70 16.50 10.01
N LEU A 339 30.15 15.51 9.23
CA LEU A 339 29.55 14.17 9.14
C LEU A 339 30.33 13.14 9.97
N GLN A 340 31.28 13.58 10.80
CA GLN A 340 32.08 12.73 11.67
C GLN A 340 31.22 11.81 12.58
N PRO A 341 30.09 12.26 13.17
CA PRO A 341 29.21 11.36 13.93
C PRO A 341 28.65 10.22 13.08
N ASN A 342 28.23 10.50 11.84
CA ASN A 342 27.72 9.48 10.91
C ASN A 342 28.83 8.52 10.48
N ALA A 343 30.05 9.03 10.31
CA ALA A 343 31.22 8.21 10.02
C ALA A 343 31.57 7.26 11.18
N GLU A 344 31.45 7.75 12.43
CA GLU A 344 31.67 6.93 13.62
C GLU A 344 30.60 5.86 13.78
N GLN A 345 29.32 6.21 13.59
CA GLN A 345 28.23 5.24 13.60
C GLN A 345 28.41 4.18 12.50
N SER A 346 28.70 4.58 11.26
CA SER A 346 28.93 3.65 10.15
C SER A 346 30.14 2.73 10.40
N ARG A 347 31.19 3.23 11.06
CA ARG A 347 32.34 2.41 11.48
C ARG A 347 31.90 1.36 12.51
N LEU A 348 31.09 1.76 13.49
CA LEU A 348 30.56 0.84 14.50
C LEU A 348 29.70 -0.24 13.84
N ASP A 349 28.78 0.14 12.96
CA ASP A 349 27.89 -0.80 12.27
C ASP A 349 28.67 -1.78 11.38
N LYS A 350 29.66 -1.28 10.62
CA LYS A 350 30.61 -2.10 9.87
C LYS A 350 31.30 -3.15 10.75
N GLU A 351 31.87 -2.71 11.88
CA GLU A 351 32.59 -3.62 12.79
C GLU A 351 31.62 -4.69 13.33
N HIS A 352 30.41 -4.29 13.71
CA HIS A 352 29.40 -5.19 14.22
C HIS A 352 28.93 -6.20 13.16
N LYS A 353 28.64 -5.78 11.93
CA LYS A 353 28.25 -6.70 10.83
C LYS A 353 29.38 -7.64 10.44
N LYS A 354 30.62 -7.16 10.49
CA LYS A 354 31.80 -8.04 10.33
C LYS A 354 31.89 -9.08 11.44
N ALA A 355 31.55 -8.74 12.68
CA ALA A 355 31.48 -9.70 13.76
C ALA A 355 30.40 -10.77 13.51
N GLN A 356 29.20 -10.37 13.05
CA GLN A 356 28.12 -11.31 12.69
C GLN A 356 28.53 -12.26 11.54
N SER A 357 29.17 -11.73 10.50
CA SER A 357 29.69 -12.54 9.39
C SER A 357 30.69 -13.60 9.87
N LEU A 358 31.69 -13.19 10.66
CA LEU A 358 32.71 -14.09 11.21
C LEU A 358 32.11 -15.13 12.16
N PHE A 359 31.13 -14.72 12.97
CA PHE A 359 30.39 -15.61 13.85
C PHE A 359 29.62 -16.67 13.06
N CYS A 360 28.84 -16.28 12.04
CA CYS A 360 28.10 -17.24 11.19
C CYS A 360 29.06 -18.21 10.46
N SER A 361 30.20 -17.71 9.98
CA SER A 361 31.23 -18.54 9.35
C SER A 361 31.86 -19.54 10.32
N ALA A 362 32.10 -19.13 11.57
CA ALA A 362 32.60 -20.02 12.62
C ALA A 362 31.59 -21.13 12.93
N GLU A 363 30.31 -20.78 13.10
CA GLU A 363 29.22 -21.73 13.35
C GLU A 363 29.04 -22.73 12.20
N ALA A 364 29.04 -22.26 10.94
CA ALA A 364 29.00 -23.14 9.77
C ALA A 364 30.18 -24.14 9.74
N SER A 365 31.37 -23.70 10.18
CA SER A 365 32.58 -24.54 10.24
C SER A 365 32.53 -25.60 11.34
N VAL A 366 31.63 -25.48 12.33
CA VAL A 366 31.45 -26.48 13.40
C VAL A 366 30.95 -27.81 12.83
N ASN A 367 30.12 -27.78 11.80
CA ASN A 367 29.63 -29.00 11.13
C ASN A 367 30.80 -29.76 10.49
N ILE A 368 31.66 -29.05 9.77
CA ILE A 368 32.89 -29.62 9.18
C ILE A 368 33.80 -30.19 10.27
N LEU A 369 34.01 -29.45 11.36
CA LEU A 369 34.80 -29.93 12.50
C LEU A 369 34.21 -31.23 13.08
N THR A 370 32.89 -31.29 13.26
CA THR A 370 32.20 -32.45 13.82
C THR A 370 32.34 -33.67 12.91
N GLU A 371 32.20 -33.50 11.59
CA GLU A 371 32.42 -34.57 10.61
C GLU A 371 33.86 -35.07 10.61
N LEU A 372 34.85 -34.17 10.64
CA LEU A 372 36.26 -34.54 10.70
C LEU A 372 36.60 -35.30 11.99
N ILE A 373 35.99 -34.93 13.12
CA ILE A 373 36.11 -35.65 14.39
C ILE A 373 35.48 -37.05 14.28
N ARG A 374 34.29 -37.18 13.66
CA ARG A 374 33.65 -38.50 13.39
C ARG A 374 34.54 -39.39 12.52
N MET A 375 35.19 -38.82 11.52
CA MET A 375 36.14 -39.52 10.64
C MET A 375 37.50 -39.79 11.32
N ASN A 376 37.66 -39.38 12.58
CA ASN A 376 38.90 -39.48 13.34
C ASN A 376 40.10 -38.76 12.66
N ASN A 377 39.82 -37.74 11.85
CA ASN A 377 40.82 -36.96 11.13
C ASN A 377 41.36 -35.82 12.01
N LYS A 378 42.28 -36.17 12.91
CA LYS A 378 42.84 -35.26 13.92
C LYS A 378 43.61 -34.07 13.34
N THR A 379 44.23 -34.23 12.16
CA THR A 379 45.06 -33.19 11.54
C THR A 379 44.19 -32.08 10.97
N GLU A 380 43.18 -32.44 10.17
CA GLU A 380 42.25 -31.46 9.59
C GLU A 380 41.35 -30.86 10.67
N SER A 381 40.89 -31.65 11.66
CA SER A 381 40.13 -31.13 12.80
C SER A 381 40.86 -30.00 13.52
N LYS A 382 42.19 -30.12 13.72
CA LYS A 382 43.00 -29.06 14.32
C LYS A 382 43.12 -27.82 13.45
N THR A 383 43.11 -27.98 12.12
CA THR A 383 43.15 -26.86 11.18
C THR A 383 41.82 -26.11 11.20
N THR A 384 40.70 -26.81 11.10
CA THR A 384 39.35 -26.22 11.18
C THR A 384 39.12 -25.56 12.53
N LEU A 385 39.54 -26.18 13.64
CA LEU A 385 39.42 -25.57 14.97
C LEU A 385 40.22 -24.26 15.09
N LYS A 386 41.42 -24.19 14.54
CA LYS A 386 42.21 -22.94 14.51
C LYS A 386 41.52 -21.84 13.71
N GLU A 387 40.82 -22.21 12.63
CA GLU A 387 40.03 -21.26 11.84
C GLU A 387 38.82 -20.74 12.62
N ILE A 388 38.09 -21.64 13.30
CA ILE A 388 36.99 -21.27 14.21
C ILE A 388 37.47 -20.28 15.27
N PHE A 389 38.58 -20.57 15.96
CA PHE A 389 39.16 -19.65 16.94
C PHE A 389 39.51 -18.29 16.36
N LYS A 390 40.20 -18.28 15.21
CA LYS A 390 40.60 -17.05 14.54
C LYS A 390 39.39 -16.17 14.21
N ASN A 391 38.28 -16.78 13.78
CA ASN A 391 37.06 -16.07 13.45
C ASN A 391 36.38 -15.55 14.72
N LEU A 392 36.23 -16.37 15.76
CA LEU A 392 35.57 -16.00 17.03
C LEU A 392 36.34 -14.94 17.82
N GLU A 393 37.67 -15.05 17.97
CA GLU A 393 38.49 -14.05 18.69
C GLU A 393 38.45 -12.68 17.98
N LYS A 394 38.32 -12.70 16.65
CA LYS A 394 38.16 -11.49 15.86
C LYS A 394 36.74 -10.94 15.97
N ALA A 395 35.72 -11.79 15.97
CA ALA A 395 34.33 -11.40 16.17
C ALA A 395 34.13 -10.78 17.56
N GLU A 396 34.73 -11.35 18.62
CA GLU A 396 34.61 -10.86 20.00
C GLU A 396 35.08 -9.40 20.13
N LYS A 397 36.17 -9.05 19.45
CA LYS A 397 36.75 -7.69 19.47
C LYS A 397 35.89 -6.66 18.74
N LEU A 398 35.03 -7.11 17.83
CA LEU A 398 34.25 -6.27 16.92
C LEU A 398 32.76 -6.21 17.28
N ALA A 399 32.24 -7.21 18.01
CA ALA A 399 30.85 -7.29 18.41
C ALA A 399 30.48 -6.20 19.43
N GLN A 400 29.27 -5.64 19.29
CA GLN A 400 28.80 -4.52 20.11
C GLN A 400 27.55 -4.85 20.92
N THR A 401 26.77 -5.84 20.48
CA THR A 401 25.55 -6.27 21.17
C THR A 401 25.86 -7.30 22.24
N ARG A 402 25.10 -7.26 23.33
CA ARG A 402 25.32 -8.13 24.49
C ARG A 402 25.12 -9.59 24.12
N GLU A 403 24.11 -9.85 23.29
CA GLU A 403 23.66 -11.16 22.83
C GLU A 403 24.77 -11.85 22.03
N LEU A 404 25.33 -11.14 21.03
CA LEU A 404 26.41 -11.65 20.18
C LEU A 404 27.72 -11.82 20.97
N VAL A 405 28.08 -10.87 21.83
CA VAL A 405 29.29 -10.98 22.68
C VAL A 405 29.16 -12.16 23.64
N GLY A 406 27.99 -12.38 24.22
CA GLY A 406 27.70 -13.52 25.08
C GLY A 406 27.90 -14.84 24.36
N ALA A 407 27.25 -14.98 23.20
CA ALA A 407 27.38 -16.12 22.30
C ALA A 407 28.83 -16.47 21.95
N ILE A 408 29.61 -15.48 21.46
CA ILE A 408 31.01 -15.69 21.06
C ILE A 408 31.87 -16.14 22.24
N LYS A 409 31.66 -15.58 23.44
CA LYS A 409 32.43 -15.95 24.64
C LYS A 409 32.15 -17.37 25.10
N GLU A 410 30.93 -17.86 24.92
CA GLU A 410 30.57 -19.25 25.21
C GLU A 410 31.23 -20.20 24.22
N ASP A 411 31.26 -19.85 22.93
CA ASP A 411 31.96 -20.66 21.92
C ASP A 411 33.47 -20.71 22.17
N LEU A 412 34.11 -19.58 22.46
CA LEU A 412 35.53 -19.55 22.77
C LEU A 412 35.89 -20.45 23.95
N LYS A 413 35.05 -20.50 25.00
CA LYS A 413 35.23 -21.43 26.13
C LYS A 413 35.10 -22.88 25.69
N THR A 414 34.06 -23.18 24.91
CA THR A 414 33.76 -24.52 24.40
C THR A 414 34.91 -25.04 23.54
N PHE A 415 35.34 -24.25 22.56
CA PHE A 415 36.41 -24.65 21.64
C PHE A 415 37.78 -24.70 22.32
N SER A 416 38.01 -23.95 23.41
CA SER A 416 39.23 -24.08 24.24
C SER A 416 39.29 -25.47 24.89
N PHE A 417 38.16 -25.94 25.39
CA PHE A 417 38.07 -27.29 25.95
C PHE A 417 38.25 -28.36 24.87
N VAL A 418 37.64 -28.19 23.69
CA VAL A 418 37.83 -29.08 22.52
C VAL A 418 39.31 -29.14 22.10
N GLU A 419 40.00 -27.99 22.08
CA GLU A 419 41.42 -27.92 21.74
C GLU A 419 42.28 -28.76 22.69
N ASP A 420 42.00 -28.67 24.00
CA ASP A 420 42.69 -29.45 25.03
C ASP A 420 42.44 -30.95 24.88
N LEU A 421 41.22 -31.35 24.50
CA LEU A 421 40.90 -32.75 24.21
C LEU A 421 41.63 -33.26 22.96
N LEU A 422 41.71 -32.47 21.88
CA LEU A 422 42.46 -32.80 20.67
C LEU A 422 43.99 -32.86 20.91
N LYS A 423 44.50 -32.24 21.98
CA LYS A 423 45.91 -32.31 22.39
C LYS A 423 46.23 -33.60 23.18
N LYS A 424 45.25 -34.24 23.83
CA LYS A 424 45.48 -35.47 24.61
C LYS A 424 45.91 -36.63 23.71
N LYS A 425 46.76 -37.50 24.27
CA LYS A 425 47.24 -38.73 23.62
C LYS A 425 46.15 -39.81 23.75
N GLY A 426 45.32 -39.93 22.73
CA GLY A 426 44.33 -40.98 22.53
C GLY A 426 44.07 -41.14 21.03
N ASP A 427 43.81 -42.37 20.60
CA ASP A 427 43.60 -42.74 19.19
C ASP A 427 42.15 -42.52 18.73
N ASP A 428 41.21 -42.37 19.67
CA ASP A 428 39.81 -42.10 19.39
C ASP A 428 39.43 -40.72 19.92
N ILE A 429 39.01 -39.83 19.02
CA ILE A 429 38.55 -38.47 19.33
C ILE A 429 37.03 -38.32 19.21
N SER A 430 36.29 -39.39 18.89
CA SER A 430 34.84 -39.33 18.68
C SER A 430 34.08 -38.79 19.89
N GLY A 431 34.50 -39.13 21.12
CA GLY A 431 33.89 -38.62 22.37
C GLY A 431 34.06 -37.12 22.63
N ILE A 432 34.76 -36.38 21.76
CA ILE A 432 34.78 -34.91 21.77
C ILE A 432 33.44 -34.35 21.26
N ILE A 433 32.73 -35.09 20.39
CA ILE A 433 31.44 -34.69 19.84
C ILE A 433 30.43 -34.46 20.96
N ASP A 434 30.34 -35.39 21.92
CA ASP A 434 29.46 -35.29 23.09
C ASP A 434 29.70 -34.00 23.90
N GLN A 435 30.94 -33.49 23.90
CA GLN A 435 31.30 -32.26 24.60
C GLN A 435 30.90 -31.01 23.81
N ILE A 436 31.02 -31.06 22.48
CA ILE A 436 30.52 -30.00 21.59
C ILE A 436 28.99 -29.93 21.69
N GLU A 437 28.31 -31.07 21.65
CA GLU A 437 26.85 -31.17 21.79
C GLU A 437 26.39 -30.68 23.17
N PHE A 438 27.04 -31.10 24.27
CA PHE A 438 26.71 -30.62 25.61
C PHE A 438 26.84 -29.09 25.75
N ALA A 439 27.87 -28.50 25.15
CA ALA A 439 28.04 -27.05 25.19
C ALA A 439 27.00 -26.30 24.35
N LYS A 440 26.64 -26.86 23.17
CA LYS A 440 25.53 -26.35 22.36
C LYS A 440 24.21 -26.37 23.15
N ASP A 441 23.92 -27.46 23.85
CA ASP A 441 22.70 -27.60 24.67
C ASP A 441 22.66 -26.60 25.83
N LEU A 442 23.78 -26.36 26.50
CA LEU A 442 23.86 -25.38 27.59
C LEU A 442 23.56 -23.96 27.08
N ARG A 443 24.15 -23.60 25.93
CA ARG A 443 23.95 -22.29 25.29
C ARG A 443 22.52 -22.13 24.76
N LYS A 444 21.99 -23.17 24.12
CA LYS A 444 20.59 -23.26 23.69
C LYS A 444 19.64 -22.93 24.83
N THR A 445 19.86 -23.53 26.01
CA THR A 445 19.04 -23.27 27.21
C THR A 445 19.07 -21.80 27.63
N GLY A 446 20.24 -21.16 27.63
CA GLY A 446 20.39 -19.74 27.96
C GLY A 446 19.69 -18.82 26.96
N LEU A 447 19.85 -19.07 25.66
CA LEU A 447 19.21 -18.30 24.59
C LEU A 447 17.68 -18.44 24.63
N ILE A 448 17.15 -19.64 24.90
CA ILE A 448 15.71 -19.87 25.07
C ILE A 448 15.16 -19.02 26.22
N GLN A 449 15.89 -18.93 27.33
CA GLN A 449 15.49 -18.11 28.48
C GLN A 449 15.46 -16.62 28.14
N ASP A 450 16.47 -16.11 27.44
CA ASP A 450 16.56 -14.71 27.03
C ASP A 450 15.43 -14.34 26.05
N ILE A 451 15.16 -15.19 25.05
CA ILE A 451 14.04 -15.00 24.12
C ILE A 451 12.71 -15.00 24.88
N SER A 452 12.50 -15.99 25.76
CA SER A 452 11.25 -16.08 26.54
C SER A 452 11.00 -14.82 27.37
N LYS A 453 12.04 -14.29 28.01
CA LYS A 453 11.96 -13.04 28.76
C LYS A 453 11.58 -11.85 27.87
N ALA A 454 12.21 -11.72 26.70
CA ALA A 454 11.90 -10.65 25.75
C ALA A 454 10.46 -10.75 25.21
N LEU A 455 9.97 -11.96 24.96
CA LEU A 455 8.58 -12.20 24.55
C LEU A 455 7.57 -11.87 25.68
N ASP A 456 7.90 -12.18 26.93
CA ASP A 456 7.06 -11.82 28.08
C ASP A 456 6.98 -10.28 28.22
N GLU A 457 8.10 -9.58 28.09
CA GLU A 457 8.13 -8.11 28.11
C GLU A 457 7.32 -7.50 26.96
N ALA A 458 7.42 -8.06 25.75
CA ALA A 458 6.63 -7.65 24.59
C ALA A 458 5.13 -7.84 24.84
N THR A 459 4.74 -8.99 25.40
CA THR A 459 3.33 -9.32 25.72
C THR A 459 2.74 -8.32 26.74
N ILE A 460 3.51 -7.96 27.77
CA ILE A 460 3.09 -6.99 28.79
C ILE A 460 2.85 -5.60 28.19
N LYS A 461 3.72 -5.16 27.26
CA LYS A 461 3.64 -3.84 26.63
C LYS A 461 2.57 -3.77 25.53
N MET A 462 2.29 -4.87 24.84
CA MET A 462 1.45 -4.92 23.63
C MET A 462 0.09 -4.26 23.83
N SER A 463 -0.59 -4.51 24.95
CA SER A 463 -1.94 -3.97 25.20
C SER A 463 -1.98 -2.46 25.47
N LYS A 464 -0.89 -1.88 25.98
CA LYS A 464 -0.83 -0.46 26.41
C LYS A 464 -0.12 0.42 25.41
N LYS A 465 0.99 -0.09 24.86
CA LYS A 465 1.89 0.62 23.96
C LYS A 465 2.48 -0.37 22.94
N PRO A 466 1.70 -0.75 21.91
CA PRO A 466 2.13 -1.70 20.90
C PRO A 466 3.48 -1.33 20.26
N ALA A 467 3.69 -0.04 19.94
CA ALA A 467 4.93 0.44 19.34
C ALA A 467 6.18 0.16 20.22
N GLU A 468 6.09 0.37 21.54
CA GLU A 468 7.20 0.07 22.48
C GLU A 468 7.45 -1.44 22.66
N SER A 469 6.54 -2.28 22.17
CA SER A 469 6.69 -3.74 22.21
C SER A 469 7.58 -4.25 21.08
N LEU A 470 7.71 -3.49 19.99
CA LEU A 470 8.57 -3.84 18.85
C LEU A 470 10.05 -3.93 19.25
N ASP A 471 10.51 -3.11 20.19
CA ASP A 471 11.91 -3.16 20.66
C ASP A 471 12.22 -4.49 21.37
N SER A 472 11.32 -4.94 22.24
CA SER A 472 11.44 -6.25 22.91
C SER A 472 11.34 -7.41 21.91
N ILE A 473 10.52 -7.28 20.86
CA ILE A 473 10.45 -8.29 19.79
C ILE A 473 11.73 -8.29 18.94
N ARG A 474 12.32 -7.12 18.65
CA ARG A 474 13.61 -7.02 17.94
C ARG A 474 14.72 -7.72 18.74
N GLU A 475 14.78 -7.51 20.05
CA GLU A 475 15.70 -8.24 20.93
C GLU A 475 15.47 -9.76 20.86
N ALA A 476 14.20 -10.20 20.95
CA ALA A 476 13.84 -11.61 20.81
C ALA A 476 14.26 -12.20 19.45
N LEU A 477 14.06 -11.47 18.35
CA LEU A 477 14.43 -11.91 17.00
C LEU A 477 15.94 -12.01 16.80
N ASN A 478 16.71 -11.06 17.35
CA ASN A 478 18.17 -11.10 17.30
C ASN A 478 18.72 -12.33 18.04
N THR A 479 18.23 -12.58 19.25
CA THR A 479 18.62 -13.76 20.05
C THR A 479 18.13 -15.05 19.40
N LEU A 480 16.95 -15.05 18.79
CA LEU A 480 16.41 -16.19 18.04
C LEU A 480 17.27 -16.50 16.81
N GLY A 481 17.80 -15.50 16.09
CA GLY A 481 18.73 -15.73 14.99
C GLY A 481 19.98 -16.49 15.45
N ILE A 482 20.53 -16.14 16.62
CA ILE A 482 21.67 -16.83 17.22
C ILE A 482 21.30 -18.26 17.67
N LEU A 483 20.09 -18.45 18.20
CA LEU A 483 19.61 -19.77 18.57
C LEU A 483 19.43 -20.68 17.35
N LEU A 484 18.85 -20.16 16.27
CA LEU A 484 18.63 -20.89 15.02
C LEU A 484 19.95 -21.22 14.32
N SER A 485 21.03 -20.47 14.55
CA SER A 485 22.35 -20.88 14.05
C SER A 485 22.92 -22.12 14.75
N LEU A 486 22.44 -22.45 15.95
CA LEU A 486 22.92 -23.62 16.70
C LEU A 486 22.19 -24.90 16.31
N ASP A 487 20.86 -24.81 16.19
CA ASP A 487 19.99 -25.95 15.98
C ASP A 487 18.63 -25.53 15.39
N VAL A 488 18.44 -25.78 14.09
CA VAL A 488 17.22 -25.41 13.34
C VAL A 488 16.16 -26.53 13.40
N GLU A 489 16.59 -27.77 13.60
CA GLU A 489 15.74 -28.97 13.49
C GLU A 489 15.05 -29.31 14.82
N ASP A 490 15.49 -28.71 15.93
CA ASP A 490 14.91 -28.93 17.24
C ASP A 490 13.45 -28.43 17.37
N GLU A 491 12.61 -29.27 17.97
CA GLU A 491 11.18 -28.99 18.11
C GLU A 491 10.88 -27.82 19.08
N GLU A 492 11.66 -27.66 20.15
CA GLU A 492 11.52 -26.56 21.11
C GLU A 492 11.93 -25.22 20.48
N VAL A 493 13.05 -25.20 19.74
CA VAL A 493 13.49 -24.04 18.96
C VAL A 493 12.47 -23.69 17.88
N GLY A 494 11.94 -24.69 17.18
CA GLY A 494 10.87 -24.51 16.20
C GLY A 494 9.60 -23.91 16.81
N LYS A 495 9.17 -24.38 17.99
CA LYS A 495 8.05 -23.80 18.74
C LYS A 495 8.34 -22.34 19.13
N LEU A 496 9.53 -22.06 19.63
CA LEU A 496 9.92 -20.72 20.04
C LEU A 496 9.98 -19.74 18.86
N ARG A 497 10.52 -20.18 17.71
CA ARG A 497 10.49 -19.43 16.45
C ARG A 497 9.07 -19.03 16.07
N ASN A 498 8.16 -20.01 16.03
CA ASN A 498 6.77 -19.76 15.70
C ASN A 498 6.09 -18.84 16.72
N LYS A 499 6.39 -18.98 18.02
CA LYS A 499 5.87 -18.09 19.06
C LYS A 499 6.33 -16.64 18.88
N THR A 500 7.61 -16.42 18.56
CA THR A 500 8.16 -15.10 18.28
C THR A 500 7.50 -14.45 17.05
N LEU A 501 7.31 -15.21 15.97
CA LEU A 501 6.64 -14.73 14.76
C LEU A 501 5.13 -14.47 14.97
N ALA A 502 4.47 -15.32 15.76
CA ALA A 502 3.07 -15.11 16.17
C ALA A 502 2.92 -13.78 16.92
N LEU A 503 3.77 -13.53 17.93
CA LEU A 503 3.70 -12.31 18.72
C LEU A 503 4.07 -11.07 17.91
N LEU A 504 5.07 -11.16 17.02
CA LEU A 504 5.42 -10.08 16.09
C LEU A 504 4.18 -9.65 15.27
N ASN A 505 3.52 -10.60 14.60
CA ASN A 505 2.36 -10.29 13.76
C ASN A 505 1.14 -9.85 14.58
N ASN A 506 0.98 -10.34 15.82
CA ASN A 506 -0.05 -9.84 16.73
C ASN A 506 0.19 -8.38 17.13
N VAL A 507 1.44 -7.98 17.42
CA VAL A 507 1.78 -6.57 17.67
C VAL A 507 1.51 -5.71 16.44
N LYS A 508 1.81 -6.21 15.23
CA LYS A 508 1.46 -5.50 13.98
C LYS A 508 -0.04 -5.29 13.84
N TYR A 509 -0.84 -6.35 14.06
CA TYR A 509 -2.29 -6.26 14.10
C TYR A 509 -2.75 -5.17 15.10
N MET A 510 -2.18 -5.13 16.30
CA MET A 510 -2.54 -4.14 17.32
C MET A 510 -2.19 -2.69 16.91
N ILE A 511 -1.04 -2.47 16.27
CA ILE A 511 -0.66 -1.15 15.72
C ILE A 511 -1.65 -0.74 14.63
N GLN A 512 -1.95 -1.67 13.72
CA GLN A 512 -2.85 -1.42 12.60
C GLN A 512 -4.27 -1.13 13.07
N PHE A 513 -4.75 -1.85 14.07
CA PHE A 513 -6.04 -1.60 14.72
C PHE A 513 -6.10 -0.20 15.36
N GLN A 514 -5.01 0.25 16.00
CA GLN A 514 -4.94 1.60 16.55
C GLN A 514 -5.03 2.66 15.46
N LEU A 515 -4.33 2.49 14.34
CA LEU A 515 -4.42 3.41 13.22
C LEU A 515 -5.82 3.39 12.58
N SER A 516 -6.34 2.20 12.28
CA SER A 516 -7.64 2.01 11.64
C SER A 516 -8.80 2.54 12.51
N SER A 517 -8.59 2.70 13.82
CA SER A 517 -9.54 3.36 14.73
C SER A 517 -9.52 4.89 14.65
N GLN A 518 -8.40 5.48 14.21
CA GLN A 518 -8.27 6.93 13.97
C GLN A 518 -8.77 7.31 12.58
N LEU A 519 -8.70 6.38 11.63
CA LEU A 519 -9.27 6.49 10.30
C LEU A 519 -10.78 6.17 10.36
N GLN A 520 -11.64 7.07 9.88
CA GLN A 520 -13.09 6.87 9.96
C GLN A 520 -13.71 6.22 8.71
N HIS A 521 -13.22 6.57 7.51
CA HIS A 521 -13.72 6.05 6.23
C HIS A 521 -12.73 6.32 5.09
N GLY A 522 -12.97 5.73 3.92
CA GLY A 522 -12.23 6.02 2.69
C GLY A 522 -11.12 5.01 2.39
N VAL A 523 -10.32 5.29 1.35
CA VAL A 523 -9.36 4.32 0.80
C VAL A 523 -8.30 3.90 1.82
N LYS A 524 -7.74 4.85 2.58
CA LYS A 524 -6.78 4.54 3.67
C LYS A 524 -7.38 3.65 4.76
N PHE A 525 -8.65 3.87 5.10
CA PHE A 525 -9.34 3.03 6.07
C PHE A 525 -9.49 1.60 5.56
N ILE A 526 -9.91 1.44 4.29
CA ILE A 526 -10.04 0.14 3.62
C ILE A 526 -8.70 -0.59 3.58
N SER A 527 -7.64 0.06 3.07
CA SER A 527 -6.29 -0.50 3.06
C SER A 527 -5.82 -0.87 4.46
N SER A 528 -6.12 -0.04 5.45
CA SER A 528 -5.71 -0.29 6.82
C SER A 528 -6.37 -1.53 7.42
N ARG A 529 -7.67 -1.72 7.17
CA ARG A 529 -8.44 -2.89 7.60
C ARG A 529 -8.06 -4.18 6.88
N ILE A 530 -7.67 -4.09 5.60
CA ILE A 530 -7.08 -5.23 4.86
C ILE A 530 -5.81 -5.71 5.56
N LEU A 531 -4.91 -4.80 5.93
CA LEU A 531 -3.66 -5.17 6.61
C LEU A 531 -3.88 -5.68 8.03
N GLU A 532 -4.90 -5.17 8.73
CA GLU A 532 -5.32 -5.71 10.02
C GLU A 532 -5.72 -7.18 9.89
N ASN A 533 -6.49 -7.54 8.86
CA ASN A 533 -6.83 -8.93 8.55
C ASN A 533 -5.58 -9.78 8.25
N LEU A 534 -4.71 -9.32 7.35
CA LEU A 534 -3.52 -10.07 6.95
C LEU A 534 -2.57 -10.35 8.13
N HIS A 535 -2.33 -9.36 8.99
CA HIS A 535 -1.49 -9.55 10.17
C HIS A 535 -2.14 -10.49 11.21
N ALA A 536 -3.46 -10.41 11.38
CA ALA A 536 -4.17 -11.31 12.28
C ALA A 536 -4.15 -12.76 11.77
N GLU A 537 -4.35 -12.97 10.47
CA GLU A 537 -4.29 -14.30 9.85
C GLU A 537 -2.88 -14.89 9.92
N GLU A 538 -1.85 -14.10 9.61
CA GLU A 538 -0.46 -14.53 9.71
C GLU A 538 -0.10 -14.90 11.16
N ALA A 539 -0.47 -14.07 12.14
CA ALA A 539 -0.30 -14.38 13.56
C ALA A 539 -1.04 -15.67 13.97
N ALA A 540 -2.29 -15.83 13.53
CA ALA A 540 -3.09 -17.01 13.83
C ALA A 540 -2.47 -18.29 13.27
N SER A 541 -1.89 -18.23 12.06
CA SER A 541 -1.21 -19.36 11.44
C SER A 541 -0.07 -19.88 12.34
N TYR A 542 0.73 -18.99 12.93
CA TYR A 542 1.81 -19.35 13.85
C TYR A 542 1.30 -19.78 15.22
N TYR A 543 0.29 -19.10 15.80
CA TYR A 543 -0.32 -19.52 17.06
C TYR A 543 -0.89 -20.94 16.99
N LYS A 544 -1.48 -21.31 15.85
CA LYS A 544 -1.98 -22.66 15.60
C LYS A 544 -0.87 -23.70 15.61
N ILE A 545 0.31 -23.38 15.07
CA ILE A 545 1.48 -24.28 15.05
C ILE A 545 2.01 -24.51 16.47
N VAL A 546 2.07 -23.48 17.32
CA VAL A 546 2.53 -23.61 18.72
C VAL A 546 1.50 -24.22 19.67
N GLY A 547 0.27 -24.48 19.19
CA GLY A 547 -0.80 -25.13 19.95
C GLY A 547 -1.77 -24.16 20.64
N GLU A 548 -1.63 -22.86 20.45
CA GLU A 548 -2.52 -21.81 21.00
C GLU A 548 -3.74 -21.58 20.10
N LYS A 549 -4.57 -22.62 19.96
CA LYS A 549 -5.71 -22.60 19.03
C LYS A 549 -6.75 -21.54 19.37
N GLU A 550 -6.99 -21.27 20.65
CA GLU A 550 -7.98 -20.25 21.07
C GLU A 550 -7.56 -18.85 20.62
N THR A 551 -6.29 -18.47 20.85
CA THR A 551 -5.72 -17.20 20.38
C THR A 551 -5.75 -17.11 18.85
N ALA A 552 -5.43 -18.21 18.16
CA ALA A 552 -5.46 -18.27 16.70
C ALA A 552 -6.88 -18.06 16.15
N ASP A 553 -7.87 -18.77 16.69
CA ASP A 553 -9.26 -18.64 16.29
C ASP A 553 -9.80 -17.23 16.60
N GLU A 554 -9.41 -16.64 17.72
CA GLU A 554 -9.76 -15.26 18.08
C GLU A 554 -9.22 -14.25 17.05
N LEU A 555 -7.93 -14.35 16.70
CA LEU A 555 -7.30 -13.48 15.71
C LEU A 555 -7.90 -13.65 14.31
N MET A 556 -8.17 -14.88 13.86
CA MET A 556 -8.84 -15.10 12.58
C MET A 556 -10.21 -14.42 12.54
N ASP A 557 -10.98 -14.52 13.62
CA ASP A 557 -12.29 -13.88 13.71
C ASP A 557 -12.19 -12.35 13.77
N LEU A 558 -11.21 -11.78 14.48
CA LEU A 558 -10.93 -10.35 14.48
C LEU A 558 -10.53 -9.84 13.09
N GLY A 559 -9.69 -10.59 12.37
CA GLY A 559 -9.32 -10.27 11.00
C GLY A 559 -10.54 -10.24 10.07
N LYS A 560 -11.47 -11.19 10.20
CA LYS A 560 -12.73 -11.21 9.42
C LYS A 560 -13.61 -10.01 9.73
N LEU A 561 -13.69 -9.58 10.99
CA LEU A 561 -14.41 -8.36 11.36
C LEU A 561 -13.80 -7.12 10.67
N ALA A 562 -12.46 -7.03 10.63
CA ALA A 562 -11.77 -5.95 9.96
C ALA A 562 -12.11 -5.92 8.46
N LEU A 563 -12.02 -7.06 7.79
CA LEU A 563 -12.30 -7.18 6.35
C LEU A 563 -13.77 -6.90 6.02
N ALA A 564 -14.71 -7.41 6.82
CA ALA A 564 -16.14 -7.07 6.68
C ALA A 564 -16.39 -5.57 6.80
N THR A 565 -15.67 -4.89 7.72
CA THR A 565 -15.77 -3.44 7.89
C THR A 565 -15.17 -2.67 6.70
N ALA A 566 -14.12 -3.21 6.07
CA ALA A 566 -13.56 -2.65 4.85
C ALA A 566 -14.58 -2.70 3.69
N PHE A 567 -15.20 -3.86 3.45
CA PHE A 567 -16.27 -4.02 2.47
C PHE A 567 -17.46 -3.09 2.73
N ALA A 568 -17.87 -2.95 3.99
CA ALA A 568 -18.94 -2.03 4.37
C ALA A 568 -18.57 -0.57 4.11
N SER A 569 -17.30 -0.18 4.31
CA SER A 569 -16.82 1.18 4.02
C SER A 569 -16.82 1.46 2.52
N GLU A 570 -16.37 0.52 1.69
CA GLU A 570 -16.47 0.60 0.23
C GLU A 570 -17.93 0.74 -0.22
N ALA A 571 -18.83 -0.09 0.33
CA ALA A 571 -20.24 -0.04 0.01
C ALA A 571 -20.90 1.31 0.38
N GLN A 572 -20.51 1.90 1.51
CA GLN A 572 -20.96 3.24 1.90
C GLN A 572 -20.49 4.33 0.92
N VAL A 573 -19.27 4.20 0.40
CA VAL A 573 -18.76 5.11 -0.63
C VAL A 573 -19.63 4.99 -1.89
N TYR A 574 -19.83 3.77 -2.41
CA TYR A 574 -20.66 3.57 -3.60
C TYR A 574 -22.12 3.94 -3.41
N SER A 575 -22.68 3.74 -2.22
CA SER A 575 -24.02 4.20 -1.89
C SER A 575 -24.15 5.72 -2.09
N ARG A 576 -23.22 6.51 -1.55
CA ARG A 576 -23.25 7.98 -1.71
C ARG A 576 -23.12 8.38 -3.17
N GLN A 577 -22.23 7.71 -3.91
CA GLN A 577 -22.08 7.94 -5.34
C GLN A 577 -23.36 7.60 -6.10
N SER A 578 -24.01 6.48 -5.80
CA SER A 578 -25.24 6.09 -6.49
C SER A 578 -26.36 7.11 -6.31
N ASP A 579 -26.49 7.72 -5.13
CA ASP A 579 -27.48 8.77 -4.89
C ASP A 579 -27.17 10.05 -5.70
N GLN A 580 -25.89 10.45 -5.77
CA GLN A 580 -25.43 11.57 -6.60
C GLN A 580 -25.67 11.32 -8.09
N TRP A 581 -25.33 10.13 -8.58
CA TRP A 581 -25.52 9.75 -9.98
C TRP A 581 -27.00 9.61 -10.35
N ALA A 582 -27.84 9.13 -9.45
CA ALA A 582 -29.29 9.11 -9.65
C ALA A 582 -29.86 10.52 -9.78
N PHE A 583 -29.38 11.47 -8.96
CA PHE A 583 -29.74 12.88 -9.08
C PHE A 583 -29.28 13.48 -10.42
N ARG A 584 -28.06 13.16 -10.89
CA ARG A 584 -27.59 13.56 -12.22
C ARG A 584 -28.47 13.00 -13.33
N ALA A 585 -28.80 11.71 -13.27
CA ALA A 585 -29.65 11.06 -14.27
C ALA A 585 -31.04 11.73 -14.36
N GLN A 586 -31.57 12.20 -13.22
CA GLN A 586 -32.80 12.99 -13.18
C GLN A 586 -32.67 14.32 -13.93
N ILE A 587 -31.59 15.07 -13.67
CA ILE A 587 -31.31 16.36 -14.32
C ILE A 587 -31.08 16.18 -15.82
N GLU A 588 -30.23 15.22 -16.21
CA GLU A 588 -29.91 14.98 -17.63
C GLU A 588 -31.15 14.57 -18.42
N ARG A 589 -32.04 13.77 -17.83
CA ARG A 589 -33.35 13.46 -18.45
C ARG A 589 -34.17 14.73 -18.71
N LEU A 590 -34.24 15.65 -17.75
CA LEU A 590 -34.98 16.91 -17.91
C LEU A 590 -34.37 17.76 -19.02
N ASN A 591 -33.05 17.95 -18.99
CA ASN A 591 -32.31 18.69 -20.00
C ASN A 591 -32.52 18.12 -21.40
N ALA A 592 -32.45 16.79 -21.55
CA ALA A 592 -32.65 16.14 -22.84
C ALA A 592 -34.06 16.36 -23.40
N PHE A 593 -35.09 16.34 -22.54
CA PHE A 593 -36.45 16.65 -23.00
C PHE A 593 -36.67 18.14 -23.31
N GLU A 594 -35.99 19.05 -22.62
CA GLU A 594 -35.99 20.48 -22.98
C GLU A 594 -35.32 20.71 -24.35
N VAL A 595 -34.15 20.13 -24.58
CA VAL A 595 -33.44 20.18 -25.87
C VAL A 595 -34.29 19.54 -26.98
N LEU A 596 -34.97 18.43 -26.71
CA LEU A 596 -35.87 17.80 -27.67
C LEU A 596 -37.13 18.63 -27.98
N GLN A 597 -37.46 19.63 -27.16
CA GLN A 597 -38.56 20.57 -27.42
C GLN A 597 -38.09 21.86 -28.12
N ASP A 598 -36.79 22.18 -28.06
CA ASP A 598 -36.19 23.35 -28.72
C ASP A 598 -35.52 22.97 -30.05
N GLU A 599 -36.20 23.28 -31.16
CA GLU A 599 -35.75 22.99 -32.53
C GLU A 599 -34.39 23.63 -32.89
N LEU A 600 -33.97 24.72 -32.24
CA LEU A 600 -32.67 25.35 -32.44
C LEU A 600 -31.56 24.63 -31.67
N ALA A 601 -31.85 24.16 -30.45
CA ALA A 601 -30.89 23.44 -29.62
C ALA A 601 -30.55 22.05 -30.19
N GLN A 602 -31.50 21.38 -30.87
CA GLN A 602 -31.26 20.11 -31.56
C GLN A 602 -30.23 20.19 -32.70
N LEU A 603 -29.96 21.39 -33.23
CA LEU A 603 -28.99 21.59 -34.32
C LEU A 603 -27.56 21.80 -33.82
N GLU A 604 -27.37 22.14 -32.54
CA GLU A 604 -26.07 22.46 -31.92
C GLU A 604 -25.50 21.34 -31.03
N ALA A 605 -26.35 20.42 -30.53
CA ALA A 605 -25.93 19.35 -29.62
C ALA A 605 -25.54 18.06 -30.37
N ASP A 606 -24.38 17.48 -30.03
CA ASP A 606 -24.07 16.07 -30.30
C ASP A 606 -25.02 15.20 -29.44
N ASP A 607 -25.58 14.12 -30.02
CA ASP A 607 -26.75 13.34 -29.56
C ASP A 607 -27.03 13.33 -28.02
N PRO A 608 -27.94 14.18 -27.50
CA PRO A 608 -28.20 14.33 -26.06
C PRO A 608 -28.84 13.10 -25.40
N ILE A 609 -29.26 12.11 -26.19
CA ILE A 609 -29.89 10.89 -25.69
C ILE A 609 -28.84 9.89 -25.21
N ASP A 610 -27.72 9.78 -25.91
CA ASP A 610 -26.66 8.83 -25.57
C ASP A 610 -26.03 9.18 -24.21
N ASP A 611 -25.82 10.48 -23.93
CA ASP A 611 -25.30 10.97 -22.65
C ASP A 611 -26.23 10.65 -21.46
N VAL A 612 -27.55 10.76 -21.67
CA VAL A 612 -28.55 10.40 -20.65
C VAL A 612 -28.51 8.90 -20.38
N LEU A 613 -28.43 8.07 -21.42
CA LEU A 613 -28.37 6.62 -21.27
C LEU A 613 -27.09 6.17 -20.59
N GLU A 614 -25.95 6.77 -20.93
CA GLU A 614 -24.68 6.54 -20.25
C GLU A 614 -24.76 6.91 -18.75
N THR A 615 -25.41 8.03 -18.42
CA THR A 615 -25.62 8.46 -17.02
C THR A 615 -26.49 7.47 -16.24
N HIS A 616 -27.54 6.92 -16.86
CA HIS A 616 -28.34 5.85 -16.26
C HIS A 616 -27.52 4.58 -16.03
N ASP A 617 -26.74 4.15 -17.04
CA ASP A 617 -25.90 2.95 -16.95
C ASP A 617 -24.81 3.08 -15.88
N ASN A 618 -24.19 4.25 -15.77
CA ASN A 618 -23.24 4.56 -14.71
C ASN A 618 -23.91 4.51 -13.33
N THR A 619 -25.12 5.06 -13.18
CA THR A 619 -25.89 4.97 -11.92
C THR A 619 -26.19 3.52 -11.54
N ILE A 620 -26.69 2.73 -12.50
CA ILE A 620 -27.02 1.31 -12.31
C ILE A 620 -25.77 0.54 -11.87
N ASN A 621 -24.63 0.75 -12.55
CA ASN A 621 -23.36 0.11 -12.20
C ASN A 621 -22.91 0.47 -10.78
N LYS A 622 -23.07 1.71 -10.32
CA LYS A 622 -22.75 2.12 -8.95
C LYS A 622 -23.63 1.46 -7.90
N ILE A 623 -24.92 1.26 -8.21
CA ILE A 623 -25.81 0.50 -7.32
C ILE A 623 -25.41 -0.97 -7.29
N LYS A 624 -25.06 -1.58 -8.44
CA LYS A 624 -24.54 -2.96 -8.48
C LYS A 624 -23.28 -3.13 -7.64
N GLN A 625 -22.32 -2.20 -7.73
CA GLN A 625 -21.14 -2.19 -6.86
C GLN A 625 -21.52 -2.08 -5.38
N THR A 626 -22.47 -1.21 -5.03
CA THR A 626 -22.97 -1.06 -3.65
C THR A 626 -23.56 -2.37 -3.11
N VAL A 627 -24.39 -3.05 -3.91
CA VAL A 627 -25.00 -4.34 -3.55
C VAL A 627 -23.91 -5.39 -3.32
N ALA A 628 -22.99 -5.56 -4.28
CA ALA A 628 -21.92 -6.55 -4.21
C ALA A 628 -21.02 -6.34 -2.98
N SER A 629 -20.62 -5.10 -2.69
CA SER A 629 -19.79 -4.79 -1.52
C SER A 629 -20.52 -5.02 -0.18
N PHE A 630 -21.82 -4.68 -0.06
CA PHE A 630 -22.59 -5.00 1.16
C PHE A 630 -22.83 -6.51 1.33
N GLU A 631 -23.01 -7.25 0.24
CA GLU A 631 -23.11 -8.71 0.27
C GLU A 631 -21.80 -9.35 0.72
N ALA A 632 -20.65 -8.89 0.20
CA ALA A 632 -19.34 -9.31 0.65
C ALA A 632 -19.13 -9.00 2.14
N ALA A 633 -19.51 -7.80 2.59
CA ALA A 633 -19.46 -7.43 4.01
C ALA A 633 -20.29 -8.37 4.89
N ALA A 634 -21.52 -8.69 4.47
CA ALA A 634 -22.42 -9.58 5.22
C ALA A 634 -21.88 -11.01 5.28
N ASN A 635 -21.38 -11.54 4.16
CA ASN A 635 -20.81 -12.88 4.06
C ASN A 635 -19.55 -13.02 4.91
N GLU A 636 -18.64 -12.02 4.84
CA GLU A 636 -17.40 -12.03 5.61
C GLU A 636 -17.68 -11.96 7.12
N LEU A 637 -18.63 -11.10 7.51
CA LEU A 637 -19.08 -10.95 8.89
C LEU A 637 -19.75 -12.21 9.43
N ASP A 638 -20.57 -12.88 8.63
CA ASP A 638 -21.22 -14.14 9.02
C ASP A 638 -20.22 -15.31 9.13
N SER A 639 -19.07 -15.22 8.45
CA SER A 639 -18.01 -16.23 8.49
C SER A 639 -17.26 -16.31 9.83
N VAL A 640 -17.45 -15.33 10.74
CA VAL A 640 -16.87 -15.28 12.09
C VAL A 640 -17.41 -16.44 12.94
N LYS A 641 -16.58 -17.27 13.57
CA LYS A 641 -17.05 -18.51 14.24
C LYS A 641 -17.18 -18.38 15.76
N GLY A 642 -16.37 -17.54 16.39
CA GLY A 642 -16.22 -17.42 17.84
C GLY A 642 -17.45 -16.82 18.51
N LYS A 643 -18.12 -17.59 19.37
CA LYS A 643 -19.36 -17.15 20.04
C LYS A 643 -19.20 -15.88 20.88
N GLN A 644 -18.07 -15.74 21.57
CA GLN A 644 -17.79 -14.55 22.39
C GLN A 644 -17.62 -13.30 21.52
N ILE A 645 -16.87 -13.41 20.42
CA ILE A 645 -16.68 -12.33 19.44
C ILE A 645 -18.02 -11.98 18.78
N ARG A 646 -18.77 -12.98 18.31
CA ARG A 646 -20.11 -12.77 17.71
C ARG A 646 -21.05 -12.03 18.65
N THR A 647 -21.05 -12.40 19.94
CA THR A 647 -21.89 -11.77 20.96
C THR A 647 -21.42 -10.34 21.28
N LYS A 648 -20.11 -10.15 21.54
CA LYS A 648 -19.54 -8.84 21.90
C LYS A 648 -19.72 -7.80 20.80
N ASN A 649 -19.67 -8.23 19.54
CA ASN A 649 -19.80 -7.35 18.38
C ASN A 649 -21.21 -7.39 17.76
N ASN A 650 -22.19 -8.04 18.38
CA ASN A 650 -23.56 -8.14 17.84
C ASN A 650 -23.63 -8.63 16.38
N VAL A 651 -22.79 -9.60 16.00
CA VAL A 651 -22.62 -10.07 14.62
C VAL A 651 -23.96 -10.45 13.97
N GLU A 652 -24.81 -11.21 14.67
CA GLU A 652 -26.11 -11.63 14.13
C GLU A 652 -27.04 -10.47 13.78
N LEU A 653 -26.98 -9.39 14.58
CA LEU A 653 -27.78 -8.20 14.35
C LEU A 653 -27.24 -7.44 13.13
N GLN A 654 -25.92 -7.26 13.06
CA GLN A 654 -25.25 -6.56 11.97
C GLN A 654 -25.40 -7.29 10.63
N VAL A 655 -25.28 -8.63 10.59
CA VAL A 655 -25.51 -9.43 9.37
C VAL A 655 -26.93 -9.21 8.86
N LYS A 656 -27.94 -9.29 9.73
CA LYS A 656 -29.34 -9.03 9.33
C LYS A 656 -29.56 -7.58 8.89
N GLN A 657 -28.95 -6.61 9.57
CA GLN A 657 -28.99 -5.20 9.15
C GLN A 657 -28.39 -5.03 7.75
N LEU A 658 -27.22 -5.61 7.47
CA LEU A 658 -26.58 -5.58 6.16
C LEU A 658 -27.45 -6.27 5.10
N GLN A 659 -28.06 -7.41 5.40
CA GLN A 659 -29.02 -8.08 4.51
C GLN A 659 -30.22 -7.18 4.19
N GLY A 660 -30.74 -6.44 5.18
CA GLY A 660 -31.78 -5.42 4.97
C GLY A 660 -31.32 -4.30 4.05
N VAL A 661 -30.08 -3.83 4.23
CA VAL A 661 -29.45 -2.81 3.36
C VAL A 661 -29.27 -3.33 1.93
N VAL A 662 -28.81 -4.57 1.75
CA VAL A 662 -28.68 -5.23 0.44
C VAL A 662 -30.03 -5.27 -0.27
N MET A 663 -31.09 -5.71 0.42
CA MET A 663 -32.44 -5.75 -0.15
C MET A 663 -32.96 -4.36 -0.51
N LYS A 664 -32.66 -3.33 0.30
CA LYS A 664 -32.96 -1.94 -0.05
C LYS A 664 -32.26 -1.54 -1.35
N PHE A 665 -30.96 -1.81 -1.50
CA PHE A 665 -30.23 -1.43 -2.71
C PHE A 665 -30.60 -2.26 -3.94
N ARG A 666 -31.02 -3.52 -3.77
CA ARG A 666 -31.66 -4.30 -4.86
C ARG A 666 -32.98 -3.64 -5.30
N GLY A 667 -33.74 -3.08 -4.37
CA GLY A 667 -34.91 -2.25 -4.69
C GLY A 667 -34.53 -0.96 -5.42
N ASP A 668 -33.48 -0.25 -4.97
CA ASP A 668 -32.97 0.95 -5.65
C ASP A 668 -32.45 0.62 -7.07
N LEU A 669 -31.84 -0.55 -7.27
CA LEU A 669 -31.38 -1.04 -8.57
C LEU A 669 -32.55 -1.23 -9.54
N SER A 670 -33.55 -2.06 -9.17
CA SER A 670 -34.73 -2.29 -10.02
C SER A 670 -35.48 -0.98 -10.31
N ARG A 671 -35.53 -0.06 -9.34
CA ARG A 671 -36.13 1.27 -9.53
C ARG A 671 -35.36 2.12 -10.55
N MET A 672 -34.03 2.12 -10.52
CA MET A 672 -33.22 2.87 -11.49
C MET A 672 -33.24 2.26 -12.89
N GLU A 673 -33.29 0.92 -13.00
CA GLU A 673 -33.51 0.26 -14.28
C GLU A 673 -34.90 0.63 -14.85
N ALA A 674 -35.91 0.70 -13.99
CA ALA A 674 -37.23 1.17 -14.40
C ALA A 674 -37.21 2.62 -14.86
N ALA A 675 -36.44 3.49 -14.18
CA ALA A 675 -36.28 4.89 -14.58
C ALA A 675 -35.68 5.02 -15.99
N LYS A 676 -34.70 4.17 -16.33
CA LYS A 676 -34.11 4.09 -17.68
C LYS A 676 -35.14 3.63 -18.70
N ASN A 677 -35.89 2.57 -18.42
CA ASN A 677 -36.93 2.08 -19.32
C ASN A 677 -38.06 3.09 -19.49
N ASP A 678 -38.46 3.79 -18.43
CA ASP A 678 -39.46 4.83 -18.47
C ASP A 678 -39.03 6.03 -19.34
N PHE A 679 -37.76 6.45 -19.23
CA PHE A 679 -37.17 7.46 -20.13
C PHE A 679 -37.22 7.00 -21.59
N MET A 680 -36.80 5.76 -21.87
CA MET A 680 -36.85 5.18 -23.21
C MET A 680 -38.28 5.09 -23.77
N ALA A 681 -39.26 4.80 -22.91
CA ALA A 681 -40.66 4.74 -23.31
C ALA A 681 -41.19 6.11 -23.76
N GLU A 682 -40.88 7.16 -23.00
CA GLU A 682 -41.25 8.56 -23.34
C GLU A 682 -40.55 9.00 -24.63
N LEU A 683 -39.26 8.70 -24.78
CA LEU A 683 -38.49 9.00 -25.99
C LEU A 683 -39.08 8.31 -27.23
N MET A 684 -39.35 7.00 -27.15
CA MET A 684 -39.93 6.23 -28.27
C MET A 684 -41.33 6.73 -28.61
N PHE A 685 -42.11 7.16 -27.61
CA PHE A 685 -43.40 7.78 -27.85
C PHE A 685 -43.28 9.11 -28.59
N MET A 686 -42.35 9.99 -28.19
CA MET A 686 -42.06 11.26 -28.88
C MET A 686 -41.60 11.05 -30.32
N LYS A 687 -40.82 10.00 -30.59
CA LYS A 687 -40.40 9.59 -31.95
C LYS A 687 -41.51 8.92 -32.77
N GLY A 688 -42.71 8.74 -32.20
CA GLY A 688 -43.86 8.12 -32.87
C GLY A 688 -43.89 6.58 -32.85
N GLU A 689 -42.92 5.94 -32.20
CA GLU A 689 -42.77 4.48 -32.12
C GLU A 689 -43.60 3.86 -30.99
N ARG A 690 -44.94 4.02 -31.08
CA ARG A 690 -45.89 3.62 -30.02
C ARG A 690 -45.75 2.17 -29.55
N SER A 691 -45.44 1.23 -30.45
CA SER A 691 -45.27 -0.19 -30.09
C SER A 691 -44.04 -0.42 -29.22
N LYS A 692 -42.92 0.27 -29.48
CA LYS A 692 -41.71 0.16 -28.65
C LYS A 692 -41.88 0.88 -27.32
N ALA A 693 -42.56 2.03 -27.31
CA ALA A 693 -42.92 2.72 -26.08
C ALA A 693 -43.73 1.84 -25.11
N LYS A 694 -44.69 1.04 -25.63
CA LYS A 694 -45.45 0.07 -24.82
C LYS A 694 -44.59 -1.01 -24.17
N ILE A 695 -43.58 -1.51 -24.89
CA ILE A 695 -42.65 -2.53 -24.37
C ILE A 695 -41.88 -1.93 -23.18
N HIS A 696 -41.24 -0.79 -23.39
CA HIS A 696 -40.46 -0.13 -22.34
C HIS A 696 -41.30 0.30 -21.11
N TYR A 697 -42.55 0.77 -21.29
CA TYR A 697 -43.44 1.01 -20.15
C TYR A 697 -43.84 -0.28 -19.41
N SER A 698 -43.94 -1.41 -20.11
CA SER A 698 -44.18 -2.71 -19.48
C SER A 698 -42.98 -3.13 -18.64
N ASP A 699 -41.78 -3.05 -19.22
CA ASP A 699 -40.53 -3.41 -18.55
C ASP A 699 -40.29 -2.53 -17.31
N ALA A 700 -40.52 -1.21 -17.43
CA ALA A 700 -40.44 -0.29 -16.30
C ALA A 700 -41.44 -0.63 -15.18
N ASN A 701 -42.69 -0.99 -15.52
CA ASN A 701 -43.66 -1.39 -14.50
C ASN A 701 -43.25 -2.69 -13.79
N ASP A 702 -42.73 -3.67 -14.52
CA ASP A 702 -42.31 -4.96 -13.94
C ASP A 702 -41.13 -4.76 -12.99
N GLN A 703 -40.15 -3.94 -13.37
CA GLN A 703 -39.02 -3.56 -12.52
C GLN A 703 -39.44 -2.73 -11.29
N LEU A 704 -40.41 -1.81 -11.41
CA LEU A 704 -40.93 -1.10 -10.23
C LEU A 704 -41.66 -2.04 -9.27
N ARG A 705 -42.37 -3.06 -9.76
CA ARG A 705 -43.01 -4.07 -8.91
C ARG A 705 -41.99 -4.95 -8.20
N GLU A 706 -40.91 -5.30 -8.88
CA GLU A 706 -39.77 -5.98 -8.25
C GLU A 706 -39.14 -5.11 -7.16
N ALA A 707 -38.92 -3.82 -7.43
CA ALA A 707 -38.43 -2.85 -6.44
C ALA A 707 -39.32 -2.80 -5.19
N VAL A 708 -40.65 -2.75 -5.35
CA VAL A 708 -41.62 -2.81 -4.24
C VAL A 708 -41.44 -4.08 -3.41
N GLY A 709 -41.26 -5.24 -4.06
CA GLY A 709 -41.00 -6.51 -3.39
C GLY A 709 -39.74 -6.45 -2.52
N ASN A 710 -38.63 -5.99 -3.10
CA ASN A 710 -37.34 -5.85 -2.42
C ASN A 710 -37.41 -4.89 -1.21
N TYR A 711 -38.04 -3.72 -1.38
CA TYR A 711 -38.24 -2.78 -0.27
C TYR A 711 -39.13 -3.35 0.83
N THR A 712 -40.19 -4.09 0.48
CA THR A 712 -41.07 -4.72 1.49
C THR A 712 -40.31 -5.75 2.33
N VAL A 713 -39.47 -6.56 1.68
CA VAL A 713 -38.59 -7.52 2.38
C VAL A 713 -37.59 -6.79 3.28
N ALA A 714 -36.94 -5.75 2.78
CA ALA A 714 -36.00 -4.94 3.56
C ALA A 714 -36.67 -4.31 4.80
N ALA A 715 -37.89 -3.77 4.67
CA ALA A 715 -38.64 -3.20 5.78
C ALA A 715 -38.96 -4.25 6.86
N GLN A 716 -39.33 -5.46 6.46
CA GLN A 716 -39.56 -6.58 7.39
C GLN A 716 -38.26 -6.97 8.12
N VAL A 717 -37.13 -7.01 7.41
CA VAL A 717 -35.83 -7.30 8.01
C VAL A 717 -35.45 -6.23 9.03
N PHE A 718 -35.53 -4.94 8.69
CA PHE A 718 -35.26 -3.83 9.62
C PHE A 718 -36.17 -3.85 10.86
N GLN A 719 -37.46 -4.15 10.66
CA GLN A 719 -38.40 -4.30 11.78
C GLN A 719 -38.00 -5.47 12.70
N SER A 720 -37.54 -6.59 12.14
CA SER A 720 -37.11 -7.76 12.91
C SER A 720 -35.85 -7.54 13.75
N VAL A 721 -34.98 -6.60 13.33
CA VAL A 721 -33.76 -6.20 14.05
C VAL A 721 -33.97 -4.98 14.96
N GLY A 722 -35.20 -4.46 15.05
CA GLY A 722 -35.54 -3.34 15.92
C GLY A 722 -35.15 -1.95 15.38
N ASP A 723 -34.78 -1.85 14.10
CA ASP A 723 -34.51 -0.56 13.44
C ASP A 723 -35.80 0.01 12.82
N ALA A 724 -36.63 0.59 13.68
CA ALA A 724 -37.92 1.14 13.27
C ALA A 724 -37.79 2.29 12.27
N GLN A 725 -36.72 3.07 12.34
CA GLN A 725 -36.51 4.22 11.45
C GLN A 725 -36.21 3.75 10.03
N SER A 726 -35.27 2.81 9.87
CA SER A 726 -34.96 2.24 8.54
C SER A 726 -36.15 1.46 7.99
N ALA A 727 -36.88 0.72 8.83
CA ALA A 727 -38.08 0.01 8.41
C ALA A 727 -39.16 0.97 7.84
N GLN A 728 -39.43 2.08 8.54
CA GLN A 728 -40.38 3.09 8.07
C GLN A 728 -39.92 3.79 6.79
N ASN A 729 -38.62 4.10 6.67
CA ASN A 729 -38.06 4.72 5.47
C ASN A 729 -38.26 3.83 4.24
N VAL A 730 -37.88 2.55 4.35
CA VAL A 730 -37.97 1.62 3.22
C VAL A 730 -39.42 1.23 2.90
N ASP A 731 -40.31 1.14 3.90
CA ASP A 731 -41.76 0.99 3.68
C ASP A 731 -42.35 2.21 2.96
N GLY A 732 -41.88 3.42 3.29
CA GLY A 732 -42.20 4.64 2.55
C GLY A 732 -41.76 4.56 1.09
N LYS A 733 -40.52 4.11 0.83
CA LYS A 733 -40.03 3.86 -0.54
C LYS A 733 -40.89 2.85 -1.29
N ALA A 734 -41.30 1.74 -0.65
CA ALA A 734 -42.17 0.73 -1.26
C ALA A 734 -43.51 1.34 -1.69
N LYS A 735 -44.16 2.13 -0.83
CA LYS A 735 -45.45 2.79 -1.15
C LYS A 735 -45.31 3.80 -2.29
N THR A 736 -44.27 4.62 -2.26
CA THR A 736 -43.99 5.59 -3.33
C THR A 736 -43.73 4.88 -4.65
N THR A 737 -42.96 3.79 -4.64
CA THR A 737 -42.64 3.00 -5.84
C THR A 737 -43.87 2.28 -6.40
N ASP A 738 -44.78 1.79 -5.56
CA ASP A 738 -46.06 1.21 -5.99
C ASP A 738 -46.95 2.25 -6.70
N LEU A 739 -46.98 3.49 -6.22
CA LEU A 739 -47.69 4.58 -6.91
C LEU A 739 -47.07 4.89 -8.27
N LEU A 740 -45.74 4.89 -8.37
CA LEU A 740 -45.04 5.04 -9.65
C LEU A 740 -45.37 3.90 -10.62
N ALA A 741 -45.36 2.65 -10.15
CA ALA A 741 -45.69 1.49 -10.98
C ALA A 741 -47.09 1.61 -11.59
N ARG A 742 -48.07 2.09 -10.79
CA ARG A 742 -49.43 2.36 -11.28
C ARG A 742 -49.46 3.49 -12.30
N SER A 743 -48.72 4.58 -12.08
CA SER A 743 -48.62 5.71 -13.01
C SER A 743 -48.03 5.28 -14.36
N VAL A 744 -46.93 4.50 -14.34
CA VAL A 744 -46.29 3.92 -15.52
C VAL A 744 -47.24 2.98 -16.27
N TRP A 745 -47.97 2.12 -15.55
CA TRP A 745 -48.99 1.24 -16.12
C TRP A 745 -50.14 2.02 -16.78
N ASP A 746 -50.61 3.10 -16.15
CA ASP A 746 -51.65 3.96 -16.71
C ASP A 746 -51.18 4.65 -18.00
N ASN A 747 -49.91 5.06 -18.08
CA ASN A 747 -49.32 5.59 -19.30
C ASN A 747 -49.27 4.56 -20.44
N ARG A 748 -48.89 3.31 -20.15
CA ARG A 748 -49.00 2.20 -21.12
C ARG A 748 -50.45 2.03 -21.61
N GLN A 749 -51.42 2.02 -20.69
CA GLN A 749 -52.84 1.87 -21.01
C GLN A 749 -53.39 3.03 -21.84
N ARG A 750 -52.92 4.25 -21.62
CA ARG A 750 -53.25 5.42 -22.46
C ARG A 750 -52.80 5.21 -23.90
N ILE A 751 -51.57 4.73 -24.12
CA ILE A 751 -51.11 4.42 -25.49
C ILE A 751 -51.93 3.28 -26.12
N GLU A 752 -52.37 2.28 -25.34
CA GLU A 752 -53.30 1.25 -25.83
C GLU A 752 -54.66 1.81 -26.25
N ARG A 753 -55.11 2.91 -25.62
CA ARG A 753 -56.36 3.62 -25.92
C ARG A 753 -56.18 4.78 -26.90
N ASP A 754 -55.03 4.88 -27.56
CA ASP A 754 -54.65 5.98 -28.46
C ASP A 754 -54.68 7.38 -27.80
N GLN A 755 -54.46 7.44 -26.48
CA GLN A 755 -54.32 8.65 -25.70
C GLN A 755 -52.84 8.95 -25.43
N SER A 756 -52.51 10.23 -25.27
CA SER A 756 -51.15 10.65 -24.89
C SER A 756 -50.84 10.27 -23.44
N PRO A 757 -49.64 9.73 -23.14
CA PRO A 757 -49.13 9.59 -21.78
C PRO A 757 -49.14 10.92 -21.03
N SER A 758 -49.28 10.86 -19.71
CA SER A 758 -49.08 12.02 -18.86
C SER A 758 -47.58 12.26 -18.65
N PRO A 759 -47.08 13.50 -18.84
CA PRO A 759 -45.71 13.83 -18.46
C PRO A 759 -45.56 13.74 -16.95
N LYS A 760 -44.37 13.35 -16.48
CA LYS A 760 -44.07 13.27 -15.06
C LYS A 760 -43.76 14.64 -14.49
N GLY A 761 -44.32 14.92 -13.33
CA GLY A 761 -43.95 16.12 -12.54
C GLY A 761 -42.61 15.95 -11.83
N GLU A 762 -42.08 17.05 -11.31
CA GLU A 762 -40.82 17.05 -10.53
C GLU A 762 -40.86 16.10 -9.33
N SER A 763 -41.99 16.01 -8.63
CA SER A 763 -42.17 15.09 -7.49
C SER A 763 -42.19 13.61 -7.90
N GLU A 764 -42.74 13.29 -9.06
CA GLU A 764 -42.73 11.92 -9.61
C GLU A 764 -41.34 11.54 -10.11
N LEU A 765 -40.58 12.48 -10.67
CA LEU A 765 -39.19 12.26 -11.05
C LEU A 765 -38.28 12.11 -9.83
N ALA A 766 -38.43 12.95 -8.80
CA ALA A 766 -37.70 12.78 -7.54
C ALA A 766 -38.01 11.42 -6.89
N ALA A 767 -39.27 10.97 -6.94
CA ALA A 767 -39.66 9.66 -6.47
C ALA A 767 -39.04 8.53 -7.32
N LEU A 768 -38.98 8.68 -8.64
CA LEU A 768 -38.44 7.69 -9.56
C LEU A 768 -36.91 7.56 -9.44
N TYR A 769 -36.18 8.67 -9.29
CA TYR A 769 -34.71 8.71 -9.26
C TYR A 769 -34.12 8.66 -7.85
N LEU A 770 -34.70 9.34 -6.86
CA LEU A 770 -34.17 9.40 -5.48
C LEU A 770 -34.96 8.54 -4.48
N GLY A 771 -36.18 8.12 -4.82
CA GLY A 771 -37.02 7.31 -3.95
C GLY A 771 -37.67 8.13 -2.83
N THR A 772 -37.69 9.46 -2.97
CA THR A 772 -38.29 10.39 -2.02
C THR A 772 -39.46 11.13 -2.68
N SER A 773 -40.53 11.36 -1.92
CA SER A 773 -41.56 12.32 -2.30
C SER A 773 -40.96 13.72 -2.11
N GLY A 774 -40.67 14.42 -3.20
CA GLY A 774 -39.95 15.70 -3.20
C GLY A 774 -40.40 16.67 -2.10
N GLN A 775 -39.42 17.24 -1.39
CA GLN A 775 -39.56 18.45 -0.59
C GLN A 775 -38.73 19.56 -1.21
#